data_AF-A0A932D4Q0-F1
#
_entry.id   AF-A0A932D4Q0-F1
#
_cell.length_a   1.000
_cell.length_b   1.000
_cell.length_c   1.000
_cell.angle_alpha   90.00
_cell.angle_beta   90.00
_cell.angle_gamma   90.00
#
_symmetry.space_group_name_H-M   'P 1'
#
loop_
_entity.id
_entity.type
_entity.pdbx_description
1 polymer ?
#
loop_
_entity_poly.entity_id
_entity_poly.type
_entity_poly.pdbx_seq_one_letter_code
_entity_poly.pdbx_strand_id
1 'polypeptide(L)'
;MCRALAAMVVLAACGSGSDGTEDGGAGEPDAAGLDSGEPDARTDAGMPPFWSDDFPAPVAGNCEPLPVAPEAEWATGVTPEGAQPAGYVLPGGRRITPAGTLARIEGFPIDMVELAGDRLLVTDSSKVEHRLHLVDADTGEVLDVLGRDEGIAGLFHGLVVAADGMSGFAAGGGGGRSGIELEGGGDAGDPIYPFRVEDDALVLGEPIVLEGGYPSGLELSADGSTLLVALELAGALALIDVATGDEVGRVELGEEAHPYGVVLSPDGETAYVSLWAGDAVAVVSLASRTTTGSIPVGKNPESMLITPDAARLLVVNSDSDTLSVIDLASEEVALEVFLGAWPDAPFGAAPNNLALSDDGTRLFVTASGENAVDVLDPETFERIGRIPTAWYPTAVHPRADGSVVVLTSKGIGSGPQRDVRDAYTLMAGSVSLVPPQDEDALAAGAVRVDENNTRMREVHRVECGGAPYDFPIPSEPGQTSPIKRVVLIVRENKTYDSELGDLDGTNADPDLVLWREDETTQNLHALARGFANTDNFYSQAEQSVQGHLWTTAVATTDFAEKTWLQDNRGIPIVGLETYSTPEKGFFLEHVLDAGFDVVAYAEMLGRTFRASPYYDSNLPGSGLWNLAVPDRDRAEYISERILWEGFLPVYTYMSIHRNHTAGD
;
A
#
# COMPACT_ATOMS: atom_id res chain seq x y z
N MET A 1 -1.96 -17.23 5.37
CA MET A 1 -3.04 -16.96 4.39
C MET A 1 -4.20 -16.32 5.12
N CYS A 2 -4.43 -15.02 4.94
CA CYS A 2 -5.47 -14.31 5.69
C CYS A 2 -6.85 -14.61 5.10
N ARG A 3 -7.46 -15.74 5.48
CA ARG A 3 -8.91 -15.88 5.41
C ARG A 3 -9.51 -15.35 6.73
N ALA A 4 -10.82 -15.16 6.82
CA ALA A 4 -11.48 -14.63 8.01
C ALA A 4 -12.67 -15.52 8.37
N LEU A 5 -12.91 -15.73 9.67
CA LEU A 5 -14.19 -16.25 10.15
C LEU A 5 -15.28 -15.19 9.87
N ALA A 6 -16.53 -15.57 9.59
CA ALA A 6 -17.63 -14.59 9.56
C ALA A 6 -18.93 -15.17 10.14
N ALA A 7 -19.12 -14.93 11.43
CA ALA A 7 -20.44 -14.87 12.05
C ALA A 7 -20.99 -13.44 12.07
N MET A 8 -20.70 -12.60 11.05
CA MET A 8 -20.46 -11.16 11.32
C MET A 8 -19.70 -11.00 12.64
N VAL A 9 -18.51 -11.59 12.58
CA VAL A 9 -17.32 -11.35 13.39
C VAL A 9 -16.24 -11.40 12.32
N VAL A 10 -16.02 -10.30 11.59
CA VAL A 10 -15.03 -10.25 10.51
C VAL A 10 -13.64 -10.18 11.16
N LEU A 11 -12.96 -11.33 11.24
CA LEU A 11 -11.56 -11.40 11.68
C LEU A 11 -10.65 -10.95 10.53
N ALA A 12 -10.49 -9.65 10.32
CA ALA A 12 -9.45 -9.15 9.42
C ALA A 12 -8.10 -9.20 10.15
N ALA A 13 -7.11 -9.87 9.56
CA ALA A 13 -5.72 -9.76 10.02
C ALA A 13 -4.76 -9.84 8.83
N CYS A 14 -3.61 -9.19 8.98
CA CYS A 14 -2.41 -9.32 8.17
C CYS A 14 -1.34 -9.90 9.07
N GLY A 15 -0.64 -10.97 8.68
CA GLY A 15 0.35 -11.62 9.53
C GLY A 15 1.66 -10.83 9.58
N SER A 16 2.02 -10.26 10.73
CA SER A 16 3.43 -9.99 11.04
C SER A 16 4.01 -11.16 11.83
N GLY A 17 5.07 -11.75 11.31
CA GLY A 17 5.82 -12.84 11.96
C GLY A 17 6.85 -12.36 12.97
N SER A 18 6.67 -11.22 13.65
CA SER A 18 7.72 -10.72 14.55
C SER A 18 7.67 -11.41 15.92
N ASP A 19 8.58 -12.36 16.14
CA ASP A 19 9.02 -12.72 17.49
C ASP A 19 9.65 -11.48 18.16
N GLY A 20 9.29 -11.26 19.42
CA GLY A 20 9.58 -10.04 20.17
C GLY A 20 11.07 -9.72 20.35
N THR A 21 11.60 -8.90 19.47
CA THR A 21 12.87 -8.18 19.66
C THR A 21 12.77 -6.76 19.11
N GLU A 22 11.98 -5.91 19.76
CA GLU A 22 12.23 -4.46 19.72
C GLU A 22 13.10 -4.10 20.92
N ASP A 23 14.39 -3.87 20.64
CA ASP A 23 15.31 -3.23 21.56
C ASP A 23 14.88 -1.77 21.75
N GLY A 24 14.37 -1.44 22.93
CA GLY A 24 13.86 -0.10 23.23
C GLY A 24 13.59 0.17 24.70
N GLY A 25 14.63 0.13 25.54
CA GLY A 25 14.80 1.09 26.65
C GLY A 25 13.68 1.27 27.68
N ALA A 26 13.10 0.21 28.23
CA ALA A 26 12.47 0.26 29.57
C ALA A 26 13.27 -0.64 30.51
N GLY A 27 13.90 -0.03 31.52
CA GLY A 27 14.74 -0.75 32.48
C GLY A 27 14.04 -1.99 33.02
N GLU A 28 14.77 -3.12 33.04
CA GLU A 28 14.36 -4.37 33.67
C GLU A 28 13.72 -4.07 35.05
N PRO A 29 12.43 -4.41 35.28
CA PRO A 29 12.04 -4.75 36.62
C PRO A 29 12.64 -6.12 36.91
N ASP A 30 13.59 -6.14 37.83
CA ASP A 30 14.21 -7.33 38.43
C ASP A 30 13.34 -8.59 38.35
N ALA A 31 13.86 -9.61 37.66
CA ALA A 31 13.36 -10.99 37.66
C ALA A 31 13.59 -11.71 39.02
N ALA A 32 13.32 -11.00 40.12
CA ALA A 32 13.46 -11.49 41.50
C ALA A 32 12.21 -11.15 42.31
N GLY A 33 11.06 -11.60 41.82
CA GLY A 33 9.78 -11.41 42.48
C GLY A 33 8.62 -12.13 41.81
N LEU A 34 8.87 -13.21 41.06
CA LEU A 34 7.82 -14.15 40.68
C LEU A 34 7.48 -14.94 41.94
N ASP A 35 6.55 -14.39 42.74
CA ASP A 35 5.76 -15.23 43.63
C ASP A 35 5.11 -16.29 42.73
N SER A 36 5.44 -17.55 43.00
CA SER A 36 4.78 -18.72 42.43
C SER A 36 3.37 -18.84 43.00
N GLY A 37 2.61 -17.74 42.91
CA GLY A 37 1.22 -17.67 43.32
C GLY A 37 0.50 -18.84 42.68
N GLU A 38 -0.09 -19.68 43.53
CA GLU A 38 -0.87 -20.83 43.13
C GLU A 38 -1.80 -20.46 41.96
N PRO A 39 -2.04 -21.39 41.01
CA PRO A 39 -3.04 -21.16 39.97
C PRO A 39 -4.31 -20.68 40.66
N ASP A 40 -4.79 -19.47 40.32
CA ASP A 40 -5.99 -18.90 40.93
C ASP A 40 -7.07 -19.97 40.85
N ALA A 41 -7.53 -20.42 42.02
CA ALA A 41 -8.48 -21.52 42.20
C ALA A 41 -9.90 -21.09 41.80
N ARG A 42 -10.03 -20.37 40.68
CA ARG A 42 -11.29 -20.04 40.00
C ARG A 42 -11.45 -20.81 38.69
N THR A 43 -10.71 -21.89 38.48
CA THR A 43 -10.97 -22.83 37.38
C THR A 43 -12.20 -23.73 37.59
N ASP A 44 -12.98 -23.54 38.66
CA ASP A 44 -14.21 -24.33 38.92
C ASP A 44 -15.48 -23.49 39.19
N ALA A 45 -15.43 -22.18 38.95
CA ALA A 45 -16.67 -21.47 38.66
C ALA A 45 -16.93 -21.64 37.17
N GLY A 46 -17.52 -22.78 36.80
CA GLY A 46 -17.93 -23.05 35.43
C GLY A 46 -18.50 -21.77 34.83
N MET A 47 -17.91 -21.33 33.71
CA MET A 47 -18.43 -20.17 32.98
C MET A 47 -19.95 -20.32 32.95
N PRO A 48 -20.72 -19.29 33.35
CA PRO A 48 -22.15 -19.36 33.14
C PRO A 48 -22.36 -19.76 31.68
N PRO A 49 -23.26 -20.70 31.36
CA PRO A 49 -23.50 -21.11 29.99
C PRO A 49 -24.04 -19.89 29.23
N PHE A 50 -23.13 -19.08 28.70
CA PHE A 50 -23.44 -17.95 27.83
C PHE A 50 -23.84 -18.45 26.44
N TRP A 51 -23.51 -19.70 26.16
CA TRP A 51 -24.02 -20.47 25.05
C TRP A 51 -25.44 -20.91 25.41
N SER A 52 -26.43 -20.17 24.92
CA SER A 52 -27.70 -20.85 24.67
C SER A 52 -27.41 -21.90 23.60
N ASP A 53 -27.69 -23.17 23.88
CA ASP A 53 -27.81 -24.21 22.85
C ASP A 53 -28.94 -23.90 21.84
N ASP A 54 -29.60 -22.75 21.97
CA ASP A 54 -30.70 -22.24 21.15
C ASP A 54 -30.24 -21.54 19.87
N PHE A 55 -28.93 -21.47 19.57
CA PHE A 55 -28.53 -21.09 18.22
C PHE A 55 -28.95 -22.19 17.25
N PRO A 56 -29.76 -21.87 16.22
CA PRO A 56 -30.10 -22.87 15.22
C PRO A 56 -28.80 -23.42 14.62
N ALA A 57 -28.69 -24.75 14.55
CA ALA A 57 -27.53 -25.39 13.94
C ALA A 57 -27.31 -24.78 12.54
N PRO A 58 -26.06 -24.45 12.17
CA PRO A 58 -25.77 -23.94 10.83
C PRO A 58 -26.29 -24.95 9.81
N VAL A 59 -27.15 -24.48 8.91
CA VAL A 59 -27.64 -25.28 7.79
C VAL A 59 -26.60 -25.15 6.69
N ALA A 60 -25.97 -26.26 6.32
CA ALA A 60 -25.12 -26.30 5.12
C ALA A 60 -25.96 -25.84 3.93
N GLY A 61 -25.57 -24.71 3.32
CA GLY A 61 -26.27 -24.16 2.17
C GLY A 61 -26.04 -25.01 0.93
N ASN A 62 -26.97 -24.94 -0.03
CA ASN A 62 -26.77 -25.41 -1.41
C ASN A 62 -26.04 -24.35 -2.26
N CYS A 63 -25.33 -23.45 -1.59
CA CYS A 63 -24.74 -22.26 -2.17
C CYS A 63 -23.27 -22.58 -2.45
N GLU A 64 -22.91 -22.78 -3.71
CA GLU A 64 -21.52 -23.04 -4.09
C GLU A 64 -20.83 -21.71 -4.45
N PRO A 65 -19.66 -21.42 -3.85
CA PRO A 65 -18.84 -20.31 -4.32
C PRO A 65 -18.32 -20.64 -5.72
N LEU A 66 -18.28 -19.66 -6.61
CA LEU A 66 -17.61 -19.83 -7.90
C LEU A 66 -16.12 -20.15 -7.65
N PRO A 67 -15.52 -21.10 -8.39
CA PRO A 67 -14.13 -21.47 -8.20
C PRO A 67 -13.19 -20.27 -8.44
N VAL A 68 -12.21 -20.11 -7.55
CA VAL A 68 -11.14 -19.12 -7.70
C VAL A 68 -10.24 -19.58 -8.86
N ALA A 69 -10.49 -19.08 -10.06
CA ALA A 69 -9.64 -19.25 -11.25
C ALA A 69 -9.00 -20.66 -11.37
N PRO A 70 -9.76 -21.71 -11.76
CA PRO A 70 -9.36 -23.12 -11.63
C PRO A 70 -8.10 -23.57 -12.40
N GLU A 71 -7.47 -22.67 -13.17
CA GLU A 71 -6.29 -22.93 -13.99
C GLU A 71 -5.03 -22.15 -13.55
N ALA A 72 -5.10 -21.29 -12.53
CA ALA A 72 -3.97 -20.48 -12.06
C ALA A 72 -3.27 -21.13 -10.86
N GLU A 73 -1.94 -21.05 -10.83
CA GLU A 73 -1.13 -21.52 -9.70
C GLU A 73 -1.00 -20.41 -8.64
N TRP A 74 -0.97 -20.79 -7.37
CA TRP A 74 -0.59 -19.85 -6.30
C TRP A 74 0.88 -19.44 -6.48
N ALA A 75 1.18 -18.18 -6.19
CA ALA A 75 2.57 -17.73 -6.13
C ALA A 75 3.36 -18.61 -5.15
N THR A 76 4.59 -18.96 -5.51
CA THR A 76 5.49 -19.82 -4.69
C THR A 76 6.58 -19.01 -3.98
N GLY A 77 6.55 -17.68 -4.11
CA GLY A 77 7.58 -16.76 -3.64
C GLY A 77 8.88 -16.78 -4.44
N VAL A 78 8.97 -17.66 -5.43
CA VAL A 78 10.04 -17.66 -6.44
C VAL A 78 9.44 -17.11 -7.72
N THR A 79 9.88 -15.93 -8.15
CA THR A 79 9.52 -15.37 -9.46
C THR A 79 10.18 -16.21 -10.55
N PRO A 80 9.44 -16.97 -11.38
CA PRO A 80 10.06 -17.76 -12.42
C PRO A 80 10.55 -16.84 -13.53
N GLU A 81 11.79 -17.01 -13.95
CA GLU A 81 12.33 -16.28 -15.09
C GLU A 81 11.61 -16.70 -16.38
N GLY A 82 11.23 -15.72 -17.20
CA GLY A 82 10.61 -15.96 -18.51
C GLY A 82 9.10 -15.68 -18.59
N ALA A 83 8.44 -16.24 -19.62
CA ALA A 83 7.05 -15.98 -19.96
C ALA A 83 6.05 -16.73 -19.06
N GLN A 84 4.93 -16.08 -18.71
CA GLN A 84 3.99 -16.55 -17.68
C GLN A 84 2.58 -16.86 -18.23
N PRO A 85 2.39 -17.97 -18.97
CA PRO A 85 1.16 -18.20 -19.74
C PRO A 85 -0.09 -18.53 -18.89
N ALA A 86 0.06 -19.04 -17.67
CA ALA A 86 -1.07 -19.40 -16.79
C ALA A 86 -1.38 -18.34 -15.71
N GLY A 87 -0.47 -17.40 -15.46
CA GLY A 87 -0.62 -16.38 -14.42
C GLY A 87 -0.51 -16.91 -12.99
N TYR A 88 -0.59 -15.99 -12.02
CA TYR A 88 -0.44 -16.26 -10.58
C TYR A 88 -1.63 -15.75 -9.78
N VAL A 89 -1.94 -16.41 -8.67
CA VAL A 89 -2.92 -15.92 -7.70
C VAL A 89 -2.22 -15.15 -6.58
N LEU A 90 -2.61 -13.88 -6.43
CA LEU A 90 -2.14 -12.98 -5.38
C LEU A 90 -2.80 -13.29 -4.02
N PRO A 91 -2.22 -12.83 -2.89
CA PRO A 91 -2.80 -12.99 -1.56
C PRO A 91 -4.24 -12.49 -1.45
N GLY A 92 -4.60 -11.41 -2.14
CA GLY A 92 -6.00 -10.95 -2.16
C GLY A 92 -6.93 -11.73 -3.11
N GLY A 93 -6.49 -12.90 -3.63
CA GLY A 93 -7.29 -13.80 -4.46
C GLY A 93 -7.50 -13.36 -5.91
N ARG A 94 -6.79 -12.31 -6.36
CA ARG A 94 -6.75 -11.83 -7.75
C ARG A 94 -5.78 -12.66 -8.58
N ARG A 95 -6.06 -12.79 -9.88
CA ARG A 95 -5.09 -13.34 -10.83
C ARG A 95 -4.25 -12.21 -11.41
N ILE A 96 -2.99 -12.47 -11.68
CA ILE A 96 -2.14 -11.64 -12.55
C ILE A 96 -1.64 -12.47 -13.71
N THR A 97 -1.55 -11.89 -14.90
CA THR A 97 -1.01 -12.53 -16.11
C THR A 97 -0.01 -11.59 -16.79
N PRO A 98 1.19 -11.41 -16.22
CA PRO A 98 2.14 -10.41 -16.69
C PRO A 98 2.54 -10.66 -18.14
N ALA A 99 2.53 -9.60 -18.96
CA ALA A 99 3.09 -9.63 -20.29
C ALA A 99 4.63 -9.71 -20.25
N GLY A 100 5.24 -10.26 -21.29
CA GLY A 100 6.70 -10.31 -21.39
C GLY A 100 7.34 -11.32 -20.43
N THR A 101 8.58 -11.01 -20.00
CA THR A 101 9.35 -11.80 -19.04
C THR A 101 9.56 -11.05 -17.75
N LEU A 102 9.69 -11.76 -16.62
CA LEU A 102 9.97 -11.17 -15.32
C LEU A 102 11.38 -11.52 -14.86
N ALA A 103 12.08 -10.53 -14.31
CA ALA A 103 13.30 -10.70 -13.53
C ALA A 103 13.07 -10.18 -12.10
N ARG A 104 13.53 -10.91 -11.10
CA ARG A 104 13.29 -10.59 -9.68
C ARG A 104 14.15 -9.41 -9.23
N ILE A 105 13.57 -8.50 -8.49
CA ILE A 105 14.27 -7.48 -7.69
C ILE A 105 13.86 -7.67 -6.23
N GLU A 106 14.84 -7.69 -5.32
CA GLU A 106 14.53 -7.80 -3.89
C GLU A 106 13.86 -6.54 -3.36
N GLY A 107 13.09 -6.67 -2.27
CA GLY A 107 12.49 -5.53 -1.58
C GLY A 107 11.27 -4.94 -2.29
N PHE A 108 11.09 -3.63 -2.14
CA PHE A 108 9.96 -2.86 -2.67
C PHE A 108 10.49 -1.77 -3.62
N PRO A 109 10.74 -2.11 -4.90
CA PRO A 109 11.28 -1.14 -5.84
C PRO A 109 10.23 -0.07 -6.22
N ILE A 110 10.58 1.21 -6.12
CA ILE A 110 9.65 2.33 -6.26
C ILE A 110 9.81 3.04 -7.60
N ASP A 111 11.04 3.36 -8.00
CA ASP A 111 11.29 4.11 -9.23
C ASP A 111 12.43 3.49 -10.06
N MET A 112 12.46 3.82 -11.34
CA MET A 112 13.56 3.46 -12.23
C MET A 112 13.89 4.57 -13.22
N VAL A 113 15.16 4.63 -13.62
CA VAL A 113 15.62 5.49 -14.71
C VAL A 113 16.58 4.75 -15.62
N GLU A 114 16.49 5.01 -16.92
CA GLU A 114 17.44 4.47 -17.90
C GLU A 114 18.78 5.22 -17.87
N LEU A 115 19.85 4.45 -17.87
CA LEU A 115 21.22 4.88 -18.03
C LEU A 115 21.72 4.53 -19.43
N ALA A 116 22.78 5.19 -19.87
CA ALA A 116 23.40 4.87 -21.15
C ALA A 116 23.91 3.41 -21.20
N GLY A 117 23.75 2.78 -22.36
CA GLY A 117 24.19 1.40 -22.60
C GLY A 117 23.20 0.34 -22.13
N ASP A 118 21.89 0.60 -22.27
CA ASP A 118 20.81 -0.34 -21.94
C ASP A 118 20.87 -0.83 -20.48
N ARG A 119 21.04 0.11 -19.54
CA ARG A 119 21.06 -0.16 -18.10
C ARG A 119 19.94 0.59 -17.42
N LEU A 120 19.44 0.05 -16.33
CA LEU A 120 18.44 0.67 -15.46
C LEU A 120 19.04 0.86 -14.07
N LEU A 121 18.74 1.99 -13.46
CA LEU A 121 18.94 2.20 -12.04
C LEU A 121 17.58 2.10 -11.35
N VAL A 122 17.50 1.34 -10.26
CA VAL A 122 16.24 1.10 -9.54
C VAL A 122 16.43 1.37 -8.05
N THR A 123 15.52 2.14 -7.45
CA THR A 123 15.44 2.35 -5.99
C THR A 123 14.58 1.29 -5.32
N ASP A 124 15.10 0.65 -4.29
CA ASP A 124 14.37 -0.25 -3.37
C ASP A 124 14.20 0.43 -2.00
N SER A 125 12.95 0.63 -1.59
CA SER A 125 12.56 1.19 -0.28
C SER A 125 11.90 0.14 0.63
N SER A 126 12.46 -1.07 0.71
CA SER A 126 11.96 -2.08 1.63
C SER A 126 12.10 -1.69 3.10
N LYS A 127 11.33 -2.34 3.98
CA LYS A 127 11.33 -2.03 5.43
C LYS A 127 12.68 -2.33 6.12
N VAL A 128 13.39 -3.36 5.68
CA VAL A 128 14.60 -3.86 6.38
C VAL A 128 15.88 -3.33 5.73
N GLU A 129 15.97 -3.37 4.40
CA GLU A 129 17.15 -2.94 3.65
C GLU A 129 16.76 -2.06 2.46
N HIS A 130 17.34 -0.87 2.38
CA HIS A 130 17.21 0.00 1.21
C HIS A 130 18.36 -0.28 0.27
N ARG A 131 18.07 -0.40 -1.02
CA ARG A 131 19.09 -0.78 -2.01
C ARG A 131 18.95 0.00 -3.31
N LEU A 132 20.10 0.30 -3.90
CA LEU A 132 20.20 0.84 -5.24
C LEU A 132 20.67 -0.29 -6.15
N HIS A 133 19.83 -0.67 -7.10
CA HIS A 133 20.12 -1.76 -8.03
C HIS A 133 20.53 -1.20 -9.38
N LEU A 134 21.64 -1.70 -9.92
CA LEU A 134 21.99 -1.55 -11.32
C LEU A 134 21.54 -2.81 -12.06
N VAL A 135 20.75 -2.64 -13.12
CA VAL A 135 20.08 -3.74 -13.81
C VAL A 135 20.34 -3.62 -15.31
N ASP A 136 20.58 -4.74 -15.97
CA ASP A 136 20.64 -4.82 -17.43
C ASP A 136 19.21 -4.71 -18.01
N ALA A 137 18.97 -3.74 -18.89
CA ALA A 137 17.63 -3.42 -19.40
C ALA A 137 17.10 -4.45 -20.41
N ASP A 138 17.97 -5.30 -20.97
CA ASP A 138 17.62 -6.30 -21.99
C ASP A 138 17.29 -7.66 -21.37
N THR A 139 17.85 -7.95 -20.21
CA THR A 139 17.73 -9.25 -19.53
C THR A 139 17.04 -9.16 -18.17
N GLY A 140 17.05 -7.98 -17.55
CA GLY A 140 16.61 -7.77 -16.17
C GLY A 140 17.59 -8.31 -15.13
N GLU A 141 18.79 -8.74 -15.55
CA GLU A 141 19.84 -9.22 -14.64
C GLU A 141 20.33 -8.07 -13.76
N VAL A 142 20.38 -8.31 -12.44
CA VAL A 142 20.97 -7.36 -11.49
C VAL A 142 22.50 -7.44 -11.62
N LEU A 143 23.10 -6.36 -12.12
CA LEU A 143 24.54 -6.22 -12.37
C LEU A 143 25.30 -5.86 -11.09
N ASP A 144 24.75 -4.96 -10.28
CA ASP A 144 25.32 -4.54 -9.01
C ASP A 144 24.24 -4.06 -8.04
N VAL A 145 24.54 -4.10 -6.74
CA VAL A 145 23.64 -3.66 -5.68
C VAL A 145 24.44 -2.97 -4.58
N LEU A 146 24.04 -1.75 -4.25
CA LEU A 146 24.52 -1.05 -3.06
C LEU A 146 23.42 -1.02 -2.01
N GLY A 147 23.78 -1.23 -0.75
CA GLY A 147 22.84 -1.17 0.37
C GLY A 147 23.46 -0.55 1.61
N ARG A 148 23.02 -1.02 2.77
CA ARG A 148 23.41 -0.46 4.07
C ARG A 148 24.91 -0.52 4.32
N ASP A 149 25.55 -1.62 3.95
CA ASP A 149 26.98 -1.84 4.17
C ASP A 149 27.84 -0.90 3.28
N GLU A 150 27.28 -0.42 2.18
CA GLU A 150 27.87 0.53 1.24
C GLU A 150 27.52 2.00 1.54
N GLY A 151 26.74 2.26 2.60
CA GLY A 151 26.42 3.61 3.09
C GLY A 151 25.01 4.12 2.76
N ILE A 152 24.14 3.27 2.22
CA ILE A 152 22.73 3.61 2.00
C ILE A 152 21.94 3.45 3.30
N ALA A 153 21.54 4.58 3.88
CA ALA A 153 20.77 4.66 5.12
C ALA A 153 19.26 4.60 4.86
N GLY A 154 18.83 5.13 3.72
CA GLY A 154 17.45 5.15 3.24
C GLY A 154 17.43 5.38 1.74
N LEU A 155 16.33 5.04 1.09
CA LEU A 155 16.02 5.36 -0.30
C LEU A 155 14.52 5.53 -0.43
N PHE A 156 14.13 6.44 -1.29
CA PHE A 156 12.75 6.64 -1.69
C PHE A 156 12.63 6.69 -3.22
N HIS A 157 11.68 7.47 -3.78
CA HIS A 157 11.42 7.45 -5.21
C HIS A 157 12.51 8.15 -6.04
N GLY A 158 12.97 9.35 -5.68
CA GLY A 158 13.69 10.20 -6.63
C GLY A 158 15.00 9.65 -7.17
N LEU A 159 15.05 9.51 -8.49
CA LEU A 159 16.24 9.22 -9.29
C LEU A 159 16.38 10.26 -10.40
N VAL A 160 17.58 10.78 -10.60
CA VAL A 160 17.88 11.67 -11.73
C VAL A 160 19.24 11.36 -12.33
N VAL A 161 19.33 11.36 -13.65
CA VAL A 161 20.55 11.04 -14.42
C VAL A 161 21.10 12.32 -15.04
N ALA A 162 22.41 12.53 -14.89
CA ALA A 162 23.11 13.63 -15.52
C ALA A 162 23.23 13.43 -17.04
N ALA A 163 23.56 14.51 -17.75
CA ALA A 163 23.66 14.47 -19.22
C ALA A 163 24.73 13.52 -19.78
N ASP A 164 25.64 13.01 -18.96
CA ASP A 164 26.59 11.97 -19.35
C ASP A 164 25.96 10.57 -19.45
N GLY A 165 24.72 10.40 -18.96
CA GLY A 165 23.95 9.17 -18.97
C GLY A 165 24.44 8.10 -17.99
N MET A 166 25.44 8.40 -17.17
CA MET A 166 26.17 7.40 -16.36
C MET A 166 26.41 7.83 -14.92
N SER A 167 26.11 9.08 -14.57
CA SER A 167 26.13 9.61 -13.22
C SER A 167 24.81 10.29 -12.89
N GLY A 168 24.58 10.59 -11.61
CA GLY A 168 23.33 11.18 -11.18
C GLY A 168 23.17 11.23 -9.67
N PHE A 169 21.93 11.33 -9.22
CA PHE A 169 21.58 11.40 -7.81
C PHE A 169 20.40 10.49 -7.49
N ALA A 170 20.44 9.89 -6.30
CA ALA A 170 19.34 9.12 -5.72
C ALA A 170 18.90 9.75 -4.38
N ALA A 171 17.59 9.84 -4.17
CA ALA A 171 17.00 10.42 -2.98
C ALA A 171 16.97 9.42 -1.82
N GLY A 172 17.58 9.77 -0.70
CA GLY A 172 17.73 8.89 0.46
C GLY A 172 16.65 9.01 1.52
N GLY A 173 15.48 9.59 1.20
CA GLY A 173 14.35 9.68 2.12
C GLY A 173 13.98 8.33 2.74
N GLY A 174 13.55 8.33 4.00
CA GLY A 174 13.19 7.13 4.74
C GLY A 174 14.35 6.50 5.51
N GLY A 175 15.47 7.22 5.67
CA GLY A 175 16.67 6.77 6.40
C GLY A 175 16.56 6.86 7.92
N GLY A 176 15.46 7.43 8.43
CA GLY A 176 15.17 7.50 9.87
C GLY A 176 15.98 8.55 10.62
N ARG A 177 16.51 9.57 9.93
CA ARG A 177 17.15 10.72 10.59
C ARG A 177 16.23 11.94 10.71
N SER A 178 15.02 11.91 10.13
CA SER A 178 13.98 12.93 10.31
C SER A 178 13.43 12.93 11.74
N GLY A 179 13.80 13.97 12.49
CA GLY A 179 13.58 14.13 13.94
C GLY A 179 12.13 14.36 14.39
N ILE A 180 11.23 13.41 14.15
CA ILE A 180 9.96 13.33 14.85
C ILE A 180 9.91 11.98 15.59
N GLU A 181 10.18 12.06 16.89
CA GLU A 181 10.07 10.97 17.90
C GLU A 181 11.06 9.80 17.82
N LEU A 182 12.35 10.06 18.05
CA LEU A 182 13.19 9.15 18.83
C LEU A 182 13.95 9.96 19.88
N GLU A 183 13.74 9.65 21.16
CA GLU A 183 14.47 10.27 22.28
C GLU A 183 15.98 10.14 22.06
N GLY A 184 16.62 11.18 21.51
CA GLY A 184 18.09 11.34 21.50
C GLY A 184 18.83 11.31 20.15
N GLY A 185 18.16 11.38 18.99
CA GLY A 185 18.82 11.54 17.67
C GLY A 185 18.77 12.99 17.15
N GLY A 186 19.89 13.55 16.69
CA GLY A 186 20.01 14.98 16.31
C GLY A 186 19.42 15.36 14.94
N ASP A 187 19.36 16.68 14.69
CA ASP A 187 18.78 17.42 13.55
C ASP A 187 19.34 17.09 12.13
N ALA A 188 20.01 15.95 11.92
CA ALA A 188 20.58 15.63 10.60
C ALA A 188 19.49 15.08 9.68
N GLY A 189 19.23 15.70 8.53
CA GLY A 189 18.29 15.14 7.55
C GLY A 189 18.78 13.84 6.91
N ASP A 190 17.90 13.21 6.14
CA ASP A 190 18.21 12.09 5.27
C ASP A 190 19.07 12.55 4.07
N PRO A 191 20.02 11.71 3.62
CA PRO A 191 20.99 12.09 2.59
C PRO A 191 20.43 12.03 1.16
N ILE A 192 21.09 12.72 0.24
CA ILE A 192 21.02 12.50 -1.20
C ILE A 192 22.33 11.83 -1.61
N TYR A 193 22.25 10.83 -2.48
CA TYR A 193 23.38 10.01 -2.91
C TYR A 193 23.77 10.34 -4.34
N PRO A 194 24.87 11.09 -4.56
CA PRO A 194 25.48 11.14 -5.87
C PRO A 194 25.96 9.73 -6.24
N PHE A 195 25.76 9.31 -7.48
CA PHE A 195 26.25 8.02 -7.98
C PHE A 195 26.92 8.20 -9.33
N ARG A 196 27.72 7.20 -9.70
CA ARG A 196 28.23 6.97 -11.05
C ARG A 196 28.37 5.49 -11.31
N VAL A 197 28.30 5.10 -12.58
CA VAL A 197 28.51 3.72 -13.02
C VAL A 197 29.85 3.59 -13.73
N GLU A 198 30.69 2.69 -13.23
CA GLU A 198 32.01 2.35 -13.79
C GLU A 198 32.08 0.84 -14.02
N ASP A 199 32.25 0.39 -15.27
CA ASP A 199 32.42 -1.02 -15.62
C ASP A 199 31.36 -1.97 -14.98
N ASP A 200 30.08 -1.63 -15.13
CA ASP A 200 28.93 -2.36 -14.53
C ASP A 200 28.88 -2.33 -12.99
N ALA A 201 29.63 -1.44 -12.33
CA ALA A 201 29.57 -1.25 -10.88
C ALA A 201 29.08 0.15 -10.50
N LEU A 202 28.28 0.22 -9.44
CA LEU A 202 27.82 1.45 -8.83
C LEU A 202 28.89 1.99 -7.86
N VAL A 203 29.14 3.30 -7.95
CA VAL A 203 30.04 4.01 -7.05
C VAL A 203 29.32 5.23 -6.50
N LEU A 204 29.16 5.29 -5.17
CA LEU A 204 28.61 6.46 -4.50
C LEU A 204 29.66 7.56 -4.35
N GLY A 205 29.20 8.80 -4.51
CA GLY A 205 29.90 10.01 -4.12
C GLY A 205 29.73 10.33 -2.63
N GLU A 206 30.21 11.51 -2.24
CA GLU A 206 29.98 12.02 -0.89
C GLU A 206 28.49 12.36 -0.70
N PRO A 207 27.81 11.82 0.32
CA PRO A 207 26.40 12.09 0.55
C PRO A 207 26.15 13.57 0.88
N ILE A 208 25.09 14.14 0.29
CA ILE A 208 24.66 15.51 0.57
C ILE A 208 23.55 15.46 1.60
N VAL A 209 23.70 16.14 2.74
CA VAL A 209 22.72 16.13 3.84
C VAL A 209 22.15 17.53 4.03
N LEU A 210 20.82 17.65 3.96
CA LEU A 210 20.11 18.91 4.13
C LEU A 210 19.44 18.99 5.51
N GLU A 211 19.33 20.20 6.05
CA GLU A 211 18.61 20.43 7.31
C GLU A 211 17.12 20.11 7.14
N GLY A 212 16.57 19.33 8.08
CA GLY A 212 15.18 18.85 8.05
C GLY A 212 14.86 17.99 6.81
N GLY A 213 15.87 17.49 6.10
CA GLY A 213 15.68 16.87 4.80
C GLY A 213 15.03 15.49 4.88
N TYR A 214 13.93 15.32 4.16
CA TYR A 214 13.45 14.04 3.65
C TYR A 214 13.40 14.19 2.12
N PRO A 215 14.50 13.88 1.40
CA PRO A 215 14.53 14.06 -0.04
C PRO A 215 13.64 13.02 -0.72
N SER A 216 12.70 13.50 -1.54
CA SER A 216 11.79 12.69 -2.35
C SER A 216 12.14 12.85 -3.83
N GLY A 217 11.46 13.73 -4.57
CA GLY A 217 11.69 13.96 -5.99
C GLY A 217 12.94 14.78 -6.26
N LEU A 218 13.66 14.40 -7.32
CA LEU A 218 14.88 15.04 -7.78
C LEU A 218 14.73 15.50 -9.22
N GLU A 219 15.29 16.66 -9.56
CA GLU A 219 15.33 17.16 -10.92
C GLU A 219 16.61 17.99 -11.16
N LEU A 220 17.29 17.77 -12.29
CA LEU A 220 18.51 18.51 -12.62
C LEU A 220 18.21 19.66 -13.58
N SER A 221 18.85 20.80 -13.36
CA SER A 221 18.87 21.87 -14.36
C SER A 221 19.47 21.36 -15.67
N ALA A 222 19.06 21.92 -16.81
CA ALA A 222 19.52 21.48 -18.13
C ALA A 222 21.05 21.56 -18.33
N ASP A 223 21.74 22.43 -17.57
CA ASP A 223 23.20 22.53 -17.58
C ASP A 223 23.89 21.62 -16.54
N GLY A 224 23.13 20.88 -15.75
CA GLY A 224 23.58 19.98 -14.70
C GLY A 224 24.21 20.66 -13.49
N SER A 225 24.08 21.99 -13.36
CA SER A 225 24.74 22.76 -12.30
C SER A 225 23.93 22.83 -11.00
N THR A 226 22.61 22.70 -11.10
CA THR A 226 21.69 22.83 -9.96
C THR A 226 20.81 21.59 -9.86
N LEU A 227 20.79 20.98 -8.68
CA LEU A 227 19.88 19.90 -8.33
C LEU A 227 18.71 20.48 -7.52
N LEU A 228 17.49 20.27 -8.00
CA LEU A 228 16.27 20.57 -7.29
C LEU A 228 15.85 19.33 -6.49
N VAL A 229 15.43 19.56 -5.24
CA VAL A 229 15.08 18.49 -4.32
C VAL A 229 13.77 18.83 -3.62
N ALA A 230 12.73 18.03 -3.85
CA ALA A 230 11.54 18.04 -3.03
C ALA A 230 11.89 17.48 -1.64
N LEU A 231 11.62 18.26 -0.60
CA LEU A 231 11.80 17.86 0.79
C LEU A 231 10.44 17.62 1.42
N GLU A 232 10.03 16.36 1.44
CA GLU A 232 8.66 15.94 1.78
C GLU A 232 8.25 16.46 3.16
N LEU A 233 8.99 16.07 4.21
CA LEU A 233 8.68 16.42 5.60
C LEU A 233 9.02 17.88 5.95
N ALA A 234 9.91 18.52 5.20
CA ALA A 234 10.21 19.93 5.39
C ALA A 234 9.18 20.84 4.70
N GLY A 235 8.36 20.31 3.79
CA GLY A 235 7.42 21.11 3.04
C GLY A 235 8.09 22.15 2.15
N ALA A 236 9.24 21.82 1.56
CA ALA A 236 10.09 22.77 0.84
C ALA A 236 10.71 22.20 -0.45
N LEU A 237 11.12 23.09 -1.36
CA LEU A 237 11.97 22.80 -2.51
C LEU A 237 13.37 23.37 -2.24
N ALA A 238 14.38 22.51 -2.15
CA ALA A 238 15.78 22.93 -2.03
C ALA A 238 16.47 22.98 -3.41
N LEU A 239 17.43 23.89 -3.55
CA LEU A 239 18.30 24.04 -4.70
C LEU A 239 19.74 23.81 -4.24
N ILE A 240 20.42 22.86 -4.84
CA ILE A 240 21.77 22.44 -4.48
C ILE A 240 22.72 22.73 -5.64
N ASP A 241 23.87 23.35 -5.35
CA ASP A 241 24.96 23.44 -6.32
C ASP A 241 25.62 22.06 -6.47
N VAL A 242 25.56 21.49 -7.67
CA VAL A 242 26.06 20.13 -7.94
C VAL A 242 27.57 20.01 -7.74
N ALA A 243 28.33 21.09 -7.95
CA ALA A 243 29.79 21.04 -7.85
C ALA A 243 30.28 21.08 -6.40
N THR A 244 29.56 21.75 -5.50
CA THR A 244 29.95 21.86 -4.09
C THR A 244 29.12 21.00 -3.13
N GLY A 245 27.92 20.59 -3.55
CA GLY A 245 26.94 19.94 -2.69
C GLY A 245 26.25 20.88 -1.70
N ASP A 246 26.46 22.20 -1.82
CA ASP A 246 25.88 23.18 -0.91
C ASP A 246 24.44 23.54 -1.31
N GLU A 247 23.57 23.71 -0.30
CA GLU A 247 22.26 24.33 -0.51
C GLU A 247 22.44 25.82 -0.85
N VAL A 248 22.12 26.17 -2.10
CA VAL A 248 22.22 27.54 -2.62
C VAL A 248 20.90 28.29 -2.58
N GLY A 249 19.79 27.61 -2.29
CA GLY A 249 18.47 28.21 -2.12
C GLY A 249 17.42 27.23 -1.61
N ARG A 250 16.33 27.78 -1.07
CA ARG A 250 15.17 27.03 -0.59
C ARG A 250 13.90 27.84 -0.81
N VAL A 251 12.81 27.15 -1.13
CA VAL A 251 11.47 27.71 -1.30
C VAL A 251 10.51 26.94 -0.42
N GLU A 252 9.85 27.63 0.50
CA GLU A 252 8.82 27.04 1.36
C GLU A 252 7.54 26.80 0.56
N LEU A 253 7.04 25.58 0.58
CA LEU A 253 5.81 25.13 -0.08
C LEU A 253 4.65 24.96 0.92
N GLY A 254 4.98 24.84 2.21
CA GLY A 254 4.06 24.75 3.33
C GLY A 254 4.40 23.55 4.21
N GLU A 255 4.38 23.72 5.54
CA GLU A 255 4.88 22.71 6.51
C GLU A 255 4.25 21.32 6.36
N GLU A 256 3.00 21.24 5.90
CA GLU A 256 2.27 19.98 5.68
C GLU A 256 1.99 19.73 4.19
N ALA A 257 2.78 20.28 3.27
CA ALA A 257 2.51 20.17 1.83
C ALA A 257 2.87 18.79 1.24
N HIS A 258 3.79 18.06 1.87
CA HIS A 258 4.36 16.78 1.39
C HIS A 258 4.77 16.82 -0.10
N PRO A 259 5.77 17.62 -0.48
CA PRO A 259 6.33 17.62 -1.83
C PRO A 259 6.79 16.21 -2.28
N TYR A 260 6.31 15.74 -3.42
CA TYR A 260 6.62 14.41 -3.95
C TYR A 260 7.52 14.49 -5.19
N GLY A 261 7.01 14.88 -6.35
CA GLY A 261 7.74 14.97 -7.61
C GLY A 261 8.11 16.41 -7.97
N VAL A 262 9.16 16.59 -8.77
CA VAL A 262 9.60 17.88 -9.31
C VAL A 262 9.85 17.75 -10.81
N VAL A 263 9.36 18.70 -11.62
CA VAL A 263 9.73 18.81 -13.03
C VAL A 263 10.03 20.26 -13.40
N LEU A 264 11.01 20.49 -14.26
CA LEU A 264 11.38 21.81 -14.75
C LEU A 264 10.68 22.16 -16.06
N SER A 265 10.28 23.43 -16.20
CA SER A 265 9.91 23.98 -17.50
C SER A 265 11.10 23.88 -18.47
N PRO A 266 10.87 23.75 -19.80
CA PRO A 266 11.96 23.60 -20.76
C PRO A 266 12.96 24.77 -20.82
N ASP A 267 12.55 25.97 -20.40
CA ASP A 267 13.43 27.13 -20.25
C ASP A 267 14.24 27.13 -18.94
N GLY A 268 13.94 26.22 -18.01
CA GLY A 268 14.58 26.09 -16.71
C GLY A 268 14.24 27.22 -15.74
N GLU A 269 13.23 28.05 -16.02
CA GLU A 269 12.88 29.20 -15.16
C GLU A 269 11.84 28.85 -14.08
N THR A 270 11.03 27.82 -14.32
CA THR A 270 9.92 27.41 -13.46
C THR A 270 10.06 25.95 -13.04
N ALA A 271 9.85 25.66 -11.77
CA ALA A 271 9.70 24.30 -11.26
C ALA A 271 8.22 24.04 -10.89
N TYR A 272 7.71 22.89 -11.31
CA TYR A 272 6.41 22.38 -10.90
C TYR A 272 6.66 21.27 -9.87
N VAL A 273 5.96 21.34 -8.73
CA VAL A 273 6.14 20.40 -7.62
C VAL A 273 4.79 19.80 -7.24
N SER A 274 4.64 18.48 -7.32
CA SER A 274 3.42 17.80 -6.88
C SER A 274 3.38 17.75 -5.35
N LEU A 275 2.23 18.09 -4.78
CA LEU A 275 2.02 18.18 -3.33
C LEU A 275 1.00 17.14 -2.90
N TRP A 276 1.45 16.05 -2.29
CA TRP A 276 0.57 14.96 -1.86
C TRP A 276 -0.55 15.42 -0.93
N ALA A 277 -0.24 16.33 -0.02
CA ALA A 277 -1.20 16.84 0.94
C ALA A 277 -1.91 18.12 0.51
N GLY A 278 -1.42 18.75 -0.56
CA GLY A 278 -2.02 19.95 -1.13
C GLY A 278 -3.12 19.66 -2.15
N ASP A 279 -3.24 18.42 -2.64
CA ASP A 279 -4.06 18.05 -3.82
C ASP A 279 -3.83 19.05 -4.97
N ALA A 280 -2.56 19.42 -5.17
CA ALA A 280 -2.17 20.56 -6.00
C ALA A 280 -0.75 20.40 -6.56
N VAL A 281 -0.47 21.18 -7.59
CA VAL A 281 0.89 21.42 -8.10
C VAL A 281 1.31 22.84 -7.73
N ALA A 282 2.41 22.99 -6.98
CA ALA A 282 3.02 24.29 -6.76
C ALA A 282 3.81 24.74 -7.99
N VAL A 283 3.65 26.01 -8.35
CA VAL A 283 4.41 26.68 -9.42
C VAL A 283 5.47 27.56 -8.75
N VAL A 284 6.74 27.29 -9.01
CA VAL A 284 7.86 27.95 -8.36
C VAL A 284 8.74 28.65 -9.38
N SER A 285 8.88 29.97 -9.23
CA SER A 285 9.87 30.76 -9.99
C SER A 285 11.25 30.56 -9.37
N LEU A 286 12.20 30.04 -10.15
CA LEU A 286 13.58 29.81 -9.69
C LEU A 286 14.40 31.09 -9.64
N ALA A 287 14.05 32.08 -10.46
CA ALA A 287 14.70 33.40 -10.45
C ALA A 287 14.40 34.18 -9.16
N SER A 288 13.14 34.18 -8.71
CA SER A 288 12.73 34.86 -7.47
C SER A 288 12.78 33.96 -6.24
N ARG A 289 12.86 32.63 -6.43
CA ARG A 289 12.83 31.61 -5.37
C ARG A 289 11.57 31.73 -4.51
N THR A 290 10.43 31.79 -5.18
CA THR A 290 9.12 31.96 -4.56
C THR A 290 8.08 31.15 -5.31
N THR A 291 7.14 30.58 -4.58
CA THR A 291 5.90 30.05 -5.14
C THR A 291 5.09 31.18 -5.79
N THR A 292 4.81 31.07 -7.08
CA THR A 292 4.02 32.03 -7.86
C THR A 292 2.56 31.61 -8.02
N GLY A 293 2.28 30.31 -7.87
CA GLY A 293 0.94 29.75 -8.02
C GLY A 293 0.81 28.38 -7.36
N SER A 294 -0.43 27.93 -7.24
CA SER A 294 -0.78 26.56 -6.85
C SER A 294 -2.00 26.16 -7.68
N ILE A 295 -1.87 25.08 -8.44
CA ILE A 295 -2.87 24.58 -9.39
C ILE A 295 -3.57 23.38 -8.74
N PRO A 296 -4.86 23.48 -8.37
CA PRO A 296 -5.58 22.35 -7.79
C PRO A 296 -5.69 21.21 -8.81
N VAL A 297 -5.42 19.98 -8.37
CA VAL A 297 -5.53 18.74 -9.15
C VAL A 297 -6.28 17.67 -8.33
N GLY A 298 -6.26 16.43 -8.78
CA GLY A 298 -6.76 15.30 -8.00
C GLY A 298 -5.92 15.03 -6.76
N LYS A 299 -6.42 14.13 -5.93
CA LYS A 299 -5.84 13.73 -4.66
C LYS A 299 -4.60 12.86 -4.83
N ASN A 300 -3.61 13.10 -3.98
CA ASN A 300 -2.28 12.47 -4.03
C ASN A 300 -1.65 12.56 -5.43
N PRO A 301 -1.31 13.77 -5.91
CA PRO A 301 -0.59 13.94 -7.17
C PRO A 301 0.83 13.34 -7.06
N GLU A 302 1.20 12.46 -8.00
CA GLU A 302 2.44 11.70 -7.99
C GLU A 302 3.42 12.24 -9.06
N SER A 303 3.71 11.41 -10.08
CA SER A 303 4.58 11.73 -11.20
C SER A 303 3.96 12.76 -12.14
N MET A 304 4.85 13.53 -12.77
CA MET A 304 4.51 14.65 -13.65
C MET A 304 5.30 14.56 -14.94
N LEU A 305 4.67 14.94 -16.05
CA LEU A 305 5.33 14.98 -17.36
C LEU A 305 4.93 16.24 -18.13
N ILE A 306 5.91 17.04 -18.56
CA ILE A 306 5.67 18.14 -19.50
C ILE A 306 5.69 17.58 -20.91
N THR A 307 4.63 17.87 -21.67
CA THR A 307 4.51 17.46 -23.07
C THR A 307 5.61 18.07 -23.95
N PRO A 308 6.06 17.40 -25.03
CA PRO A 308 7.19 17.88 -25.84
C PRO A 308 7.01 19.26 -26.48
N ASP A 309 5.77 19.69 -26.70
CA ASP A 309 5.43 21.01 -27.21
C ASP A 309 5.45 22.11 -26.13
N ALA A 310 5.75 21.74 -24.87
CA ALA A 310 5.75 22.60 -23.69
C ALA A 310 4.39 23.28 -23.41
N ALA A 311 3.29 22.75 -23.94
CA ALA A 311 1.97 23.36 -23.78
C ALA A 311 1.21 22.83 -22.56
N ARG A 312 1.43 21.55 -22.22
CA ARG A 312 0.70 20.86 -21.15
C ARG A 312 1.63 20.22 -20.13
N LEU A 313 1.20 20.25 -18.87
CA LEU A 313 1.73 19.43 -17.80
C LEU A 313 0.71 18.33 -17.45
N LEU A 314 1.15 17.08 -17.47
CA LEU A 314 0.38 15.89 -17.14
C LEU A 314 0.70 15.47 -15.71
N VAL A 315 -0.33 15.24 -14.88
CA VAL A 315 -0.18 14.89 -13.45
C VAL A 315 -1.08 13.70 -13.14
N VAL A 316 -0.50 12.58 -12.71
CA VAL A 316 -1.30 11.43 -12.25
C VAL A 316 -1.63 11.57 -10.78
N ASN A 317 -2.88 11.30 -10.41
CA ASN A 317 -3.42 11.45 -9.07
C ASN A 317 -3.85 10.08 -8.55
N SER A 318 -3.07 9.50 -7.64
CA SER A 318 -3.18 8.09 -7.29
C SER A 318 -4.45 7.76 -6.52
N ASP A 319 -4.93 8.65 -5.64
CA ASP A 319 -6.11 8.38 -4.82
C ASP A 319 -7.43 8.85 -5.48
N SER A 320 -7.34 9.73 -6.49
CA SER A 320 -8.47 10.11 -7.34
C SER A 320 -8.70 9.22 -8.55
N ASP A 321 -7.76 8.35 -8.90
CA ASP A 321 -7.76 7.60 -10.17
C ASP A 321 -7.86 8.51 -11.41
N THR A 322 -7.23 9.68 -11.39
CA THR A 322 -7.29 10.63 -12.50
C THR A 322 -5.92 11.01 -13.06
N LEU A 323 -5.92 11.45 -14.30
CA LEU A 323 -4.85 12.24 -14.92
C LEU A 323 -5.36 13.68 -15.11
N SER A 324 -4.72 14.63 -14.44
CA SER A 324 -4.95 16.06 -14.67
C SER A 324 -4.06 16.56 -15.81
N VAL A 325 -4.67 17.24 -16.79
CA VAL A 325 -3.99 17.88 -17.92
C VAL A 325 -4.05 19.38 -17.71
N ILE A 326 -2.93 19.97 -17.29
CA ILE A 326 -2.79 21.39 -17.01
C ILE A 326 -2.33 22.11 -18.28
N ASP A 327 -3.02 23.18 -18.67
CA ASP A 327 -2.53 24.12 -19.68
C ASP A 327 -1.50 25.06 -19.04
N LEU A 328 -0.26 25.05 -19.54
CA LEU A 328 0.83 25.82 -18.95
C LEU A 328 0.77 27.32 -19.27
N ALA A 329 -0.06 27.74 -20.24
CA ALA A 329 -0.22 29.16 -20.54
C ALA A 329 -1.25 29.82 -19.62
N SER A 330 -2.31 29.10 -19.22
CA SER A 330 -3.31 29.58 -18.26
C SER A 330 -3.04 29.17 -16.81
N GLU A 331 -2.18 28.16 -16.58
CA GLU A 331 -1.97 27.52 -15.27
C GLU A 331 -3.27 26.97 -14.68
N GLU A 332 -4.10 26.34 -15.52
CA GLU A 332 -5.38 25.76 -15.12
C GLU A 332 -5.51 24.32 -15.64
N VAL A 333 -6.23 23.47 -14.90
CA VAL A 333 -6.58 22.13 -15.38
C VAL A 333 -7.57 22.26 -16.54
N ALA A 334 -7.11 21.96 -17.75
CA ALA A 334 -7.90 22.01 -18.97
C ALA A 334 -8.77 20.76 -19.15
N LEU A 335 -8.31 19.61 -18.65
CA LEU A 335 -9.00 18.34 -18.71
C LEU A 335 -8.62 17.45 -17.52
N GLU A 336 -9.60 16.73 -16.99
CA GLU A 336 -9.40 15.65 -16.04
C GLU A 336 -9.86 14.34 -16.68
N VAL A 337 -8.99 13.33 -16.69
CA VAL A 337 -9.23 12.04 -17.32
C VAL A 337 -9.33 10.99 -16.23
N PHE A 338 -10.49 10.36 -16.08
CA PHE A 338 -10.66 9.23 -15.17
C PHE A 338 -10.02 7.97 -15.75
N LEU A 339 -9.13 7.34 -14.99
CA LEU A 339 -8.32 6.18 -15.37
C LEU A 339 -8.86 4.85 -14.83
N GLY A 340 -10.03 4.84 -14.18
CA GLY A 340 -10.71 3.59 -13.85
C GLY A 340 -10.97 2.71 -15.09
N ALA A 341 -11.22 1.43 -14.88
CA ALA A 341 -11.37 0.48 -15.98
C ALA A 341 -12.52 0.79 -16.96
N TRP A 342 -13.58 1.44 -16.48
CA TRP A 342 -14.69 1.95 -17.29
C TRP A 342 -15.25 3.23 -16.65
N PRO A 343 -16.08 4.01 -17.37
CA PRO A 343 -16.74 5.18 -16.79
C PRO A 343 -17.54 4.78 -15.54
N ASP A 344 -17.26 5.41 -14.41
CA ASP A 344 -17.88 5.11 -13.10
C ASP A 344 -17.42 3.80 -12.43
N ALA A 345 -16.27 3.23 -12.82
CA ALA A 345 -15.66 2.13 -12.06
C ALA A 345 -15.41 2.54 -10.59
N PRO A 346 -15.49 1.60 -9.62
CA PRO A 346 -15.05 1.86 -8.26
C PRO A 346 -13.59 2.33 -8.22
N PHE A 347 -13.28 3.16 -7.23
CA PHE A 347 -11.93 3.68 -7.01
C PHE A 347 -10.95 2.56 -6.64
N GLY A 348 -9.70 2.70 -7.05
CA GLY A 348 -8.62 1.74 -6.83
C GLY A 348 -7.81 1.40 -8.09
N ALA A 349 -7.82 2.23 -9.13
CA ALA A 349 -6.86 2.10 -10.24
C ALA A 349 -5.44 2.45 -9.79
N ALA A 350 -5.31 3.43 -8.90
CA ALA A 350 -4.07 3.92 -8.29
C ALA A 350 -2.96 4.23 -9.31
N PRO A 351 -3.16 5.22 -10.21
CA PRO A 351 -2.12 5.62 -11.14
C PRO A 351 -1.01 6.42 -10.45
N ASN A 352 0.26 6.02 -10.63
CA ASN A 352 1.36 6.66 -9.89
C ASN A 352 2.60 7.03 -10.73
N ASN A 353 2.70 6.57 -11.97
CA ASN A 353 3.79 6.91 -12.88
C ASN A 353 3.28 7.02 -14.33
N LEU A 354 3.92 7.87 -15.12
CA LEU A 354 3.63 8.05 -16.54
C LEU A 354 4.89 8.31 -17.36
N ALA A 355 4.90 7.83 -18.60
CA ALA A 355 6.00 8.05 -19.55
C ALA A 355 5.46 8.15 -20.98
N LEU A 356 6.08 9.01 -21.80
CA LEU A 356 5.77 9.16 -23.22
C LEU A 356 6.75 8.32 -24.05
N SER A 357 6.27 7.67 -25.12
CA SER A 357 7.19 7.06 -26.09
C SER A 357 8.07 8.12 -26.77
N ASP A 358 9.28 7.73 -27.18
CA ASP A 358 10.23 8.62 -27.87
C ASP A 358 9.65 9.30 -29.13
N ASP A 359 8.75 8.60 -29.82
CA ASP A 359 8.07 9.12 -31.01
C ASP A 359 6.86 10.03 -30.69
N GLY A 360 6.51 10.17 -29.41
CA GLY A 360 5.41 10.99 -28.92
C GLY A 360 4.02 10.46 -29.27
N THR A 361 3.89 9.19 -29.66
CA THR A 361 2.61 8.64 -30.14
C THR A 361 1.81 7.84 -29.11
N ARG A 362 2.43 7.52 -27.96
CA ARG A 362 1.83 6.72 -26.89
C ARG A 362 2.22 7.29 -25.53
N LEU A 363 1.22 7.50 -24.67
CA LEU A 363 1.39 7.80 -23.26
C LEU A 363 1.12 6.54 -22.44
N PHE A 364 2.09 6.10 -21.66
CA PHE A 364 2.00 4.97 -20.75
C PHE A 364 1.70 5.49 -19.35
N VAL A 365 0.74 4.90 -18.64
CA VAL A 365 0.38 5.25 -17.27
C VAL A 365 0.25 3.98 -16.45
N THR A 366 0.98 3.83 -15.35
CA THR A 366 0.80 2.69 -14.45
C THR A 366 -0.58 2.75 -13.81
N ALA A 367 -1.20 1.59 -13.58
CA ALA A 367 -2.42 1.44 -12.78
C ALA A 367 -2.14 0.39 -11.71
N SER A 368 -1.53 0.81 -10.60
CA SER A 368 -0.95 -0.07 -9.58
C SER A 368 -1.99 -0.98 -8.93
N GLY A 369 -3.17 -0.43 -8.67
CA GLY A 369 -4.28 -1.14 -8.06
C GLY A 369 -4.93 -2.15 -9.01
N GLU A 370 -4.74 -2.03 -10.33
CA GLU A 370 -5.27 -2.95 -11.34
C GLU A 370 -4.22 -3.88 -11.97
N ASN A 371 -2.95 -3.78 -11.54
CA ASN A 371 -1.83 -4.57 -12.08
C ASN A 371 -1.73 -4.45 -13.61
N ALA A 372 -1.71 -3.21 -14.10
CA ALA A 372 -1.65 -2.90 -15.52
C ALA A 372 -0.84 -1.64 -15.81
N VAL A 373 -0.47 -1.48 -17.08
CA VAL A 373 -0.11 -0.18 -17.68
C VAL A 373 -1.18 0.18 -18.69
N ASP A 374 -1.78 1.35 -18.53
CA ASP A 374 -2.63 2.00 -19.52
C ASP A 374 -1.81 2.60 -20.64
N VAL A 375 -2.26 2.39 -21.88
CA VAL A 375 -1.68 3.03 -23.06
C VAL A 375 -2.72 3.96 -23.66
N LEU A 376 -2.45 5.25 -23.62
CA LEU A 376 -3.33 6.33 -24.06
C LEU A 376 -2.76 7.03 -25.30
N ASP A 377 -3.65 7.64 -26.09
CA ASP A 377 -3.26 8.63 -27.09
C ASP A 377 -2.90 9.96 -26.38
N PRO A 378 -1.71 10.55 -26.61
CA PRO A 378 -1.24 11.70 -25.84
C PRO A 378 -1.94 13.03 -26.18
N GLU A 379 -2.75 13.07 -27.25
CA GLU A 379 -3.49 14.26 -27.65
C GLU A 379 -4.93 14.24 -27.13
N THR A 380 -5.59 13.09 -27.26
CA THR A 380 -7.00 12.90 -26.89
C THR A 380 -7.17 12.30 -25.50
N PHE A 381 -6.13 11.66 -24.96
CA PHE A 381 -6.12 10.88 -23.72
C PHE A 381 -7.11 9.70 -23.72
N GLU A 382 -7.59 9.29 -24.90
CA GLU A 382 -8.40 8.09 -25.05
C GLU A 382 -7.51 6.85 -24.84
N ARG A 383 -8.02 5.88 -24.07
CA ARG A 383 -7.35 4.60 -23.83
C ARG A 383 -7.33 3.75 -25.10
N ILE A 384 -6.14 3.46 -25.60
CA ILE A 384 -5.88 2.58 -26.76
C ILE A 384 -5.95 1.11 -26.33
N GLY A 385 -5.40 0.79 -25.16
CA GLY A 385 -5.47 -0.54 -24.56
C GLY A 385 -4.63 -0.63 -23.30
N ARG A 386 -4.33 -1.85 -22.85
CA ARG A 386 -3.61 -2.07 -21.58
C ARG A 386 -2.59 -3.19 -21.70
N ILE A 387 -1.50 -3.08 -20.95
CA ILE A 387 -0.50 -4.13 -20.77
C ILE A 387 -0.72 -4.74 -19.38
N PRO A 388 -1.03 -6.05 -19.25
CA PRO A 388 -1.13 -6.69 -17.95
C PRO A 388 0.26 -6.85 -17.33
N THR A 389 0.41 -6.57 -16.04
CA THR A 389 1.69 -6.58 -15.34
C THR A 389 1.69 -7.55 -14.16
N ALA A 390 2.84 -7.66 -13.49
CA ALA A 390 2.94 -8.27 -12.18
C ALA A 390 2.34 -7.33 -11.11
N TRP A 391 2.35 -7.77 -9.85
CA TRP A 391 1.66 -7.08 -8.76
C TRP A 391 2.28 -5.71 -8.47
N TYR A 392 1.44 -4.68 -8.54
CA TYR A 392 1.73 -3.33 -8.10
C TYR A 392 2.82 -2.63 -8.95
N PRO A 393 2.55 -2.34 -10.24
CA PRO A 393 3.47 -1.58 -11.09
C PRO A 393 3.69 -0.16 -10.54
N THR A 394 4.93 0.28 -10.46
CA THR A 394 5.31 1.59 -9.88
C THR A 394 6.08 2.50 -10.82
N ALA A 395 6.70 1.94 -11.86
CA ALA A 395 7.33 2.73 -12.91
C ALA A 395 7.19 2.04 -14.27
N VAL A 396 7.15 2.84 -15.34
CA VAL A 396 7.12 2.37 -16.72
C VAL A 396 8.10 3.15 -17.58
N HIS A 397 8.83 2.44 -18.44
CA HIS A 397 9.83 3.02 -19.33
C HIS A 397 9.66 2.47 -20.75
N PRO A 398 9.00 3.21 -21.67
CA PRO A 398 8.96 2.85 -23.08
C PRO A 398 10.34 3.07 -23.72
N ARG A 399 10.80 2.10 -24.52
CA ARG A 399 12.10 2.12 -25.19
C ARG A 399 11.98 2.51 -26.66
N ALA A 400 13.08 2.99 -27.23
CA ALA A 400 13.19 3.39 -28.63
C ALA A 400 12.84 2.28 -29.65
N ASP A 401 13.00 1.01 -29.28
CA ASP A 401 12.65 -0.15 -30.13
C ASP A 401 11.15 -0.52 -30.06
N GLY A 402 10.38 0.20 -29.25
CA GLY A 402 8.96 -0.01 -29.00
C GLY A 402 8.67 -1.00 -27.87
N SER A 403 9.68 -1.65 -27.29
CA SER A 403 9.53 -2.46 -26.08
C SER A 403 9.25 -1.57 -24.86
N VAL A 404 8.78 -2.16 -23.78
CA VAL A 404 8.43 -1.44 -22.56
C VAL A 404 9.00 -2.19 -21.37
N VAL A 405 9.73 -1.48 -20.52
CA VAL A 405 10.12 -1.99 -19.20
C VAL A 405 9.08 -1.54 -18.19
N VAL A 406 8.64 -2.44 -17.31
CA VAL A 406 7.73 -2.11 -16.20
C VAL A 406 8.32 -2.59 -14.89
N LEU A 407 8.48 -1.68 -13.94
CA LEU A 407 8.88 -1.99 -12.58
C LEU A 407 7.63 -2.30 -11.74
N THR A 408 7.71 -3.33 -10.90
CA THR A 408 6.62 -3.75 -10.00
C THR A 408 7.17 -3.96 -8.60
N SER A 409 6.50 -3.43 -7.58
CA SER A 409 7.03 -3.46 -6.21
C SER A 409 6.74 -4.75 -5.45
N LYS A 410 5.72 -5.51 -5.87
CA LYS A 410 5.26 -6.73 -5.16
C LYS A 410 5.42 -8.00 -5.99
N GLY A 411 5.97 -7.88 -7.20
CA GLY A 411 6.33 -9.02 -8.06
C GLY A 411 5.14 -9.96 -8.28
N ILE A 412 5.32 -11.25 -8.01
CA ILE A 412 4.19 -12.21 -8.05
C ILE A 412 3.63 -12.54 -6.66
N GLY A 413 4.15 -11.92 -5.61
CA GLY A 413 3.88 -12.28 -4.22
C GLY A 413 4.67 -13.49 -3.71
N SER A 414 4.72 -13.61 -2.38
CA SER A 414 5.48 -14.67 -1.67
C SER A 414 4.75 -16.00 -1.54
N GLY A 415 3.42 -16.00 -1.76
CA GLY A 415 2.57 -17.16 -1.50
C GLY A 415 2.42 -17.50 -0.02
N PRO A 416 1.70 -18.59 0.31
CA PRO A 416 1.67 -19.12 1.67
C PRO A 416 3.04 -19.68 2.08
N GLN A 417 3.56 -19.26 3.23
CA GLN A 417 4.87 -19.66 3.75
C GLN A 417 4.76 -20.10 5.21
N ARG A 418 5.38 -21.23 5.58
CA ARG A 418 5.45 -21.73 6.97
C ARG A 418 6.75 -21.38 7.69
N ASP A 419 7.85 -21.30 6.94
CA ASP A 419 9.21 -21.30 7.49
C ASP A 419 9.82 -19.89 7.63
N VAL A 420 9.09 -18.85 7.24
CA VAL A 420 9.61 -17.49 7.22
C VAL A 420 9.32 -16.78 8.53
N ARG A 421 10.40 -16.38 9.20
CA ARG A 421 10.38 -15.71 10.50
C ARG A 421 10.23 -14.19 10.42
N ASP A 422 10.37 -13.61 9.24
CA ASP A 422 10.19 -12.16 9.05
C ASP A 422 9.46 -11.86 7.74
N ALA A 423 8.21 -11.39 7.88
CA ALA A 423 7.35 -11.03 6.75
C ALA A 423 7.94 -9.89 5.91
N TYR A 424 8.81 -9.05 6.47
CA TYR A 424 9.40 -7.93 5.76
C TYR A 424 10.45 -8.35 4.73
N THR A 425 10.97 -9.57 4.85
CA THR A 425 11.90 -10.17 3.88
C THR A 425 11.20 -10.92 2.75
N LEU A 426 9.86 -11.02 2.79
CA LEU A 426 9.06 -11.71 1.77
C LEU A 426 8.70 -10.84 0.58
N MET A 427 8.83 -9.52 0.71
CA MET A 427 8.52 -8.59 -0.37
C MET A 427 9.66 -8.60 -1.38
N ALA A 428 9.29 -8.85 -2.62
CA ALA A 428 10.19 -8.77 -3.76
C ALA A 428 9.40 -8.27 -4.97
N GLY A 429 9.96 -7.26 -5.60
CA GLY A 429 9.49 -6.72 -6.87
C GLY A 429 9.96 -7.53 -8.08
N SER A 430 9.69 -6.95 -9.25
CA SER A 430 10.25 -7.45 -10.50
C SER A 430 10.39 -6.36 -11.56
N VAL A 431 11.35 -6.56 -12.46
CA VAL A 431 11.42 -5.88 -13.76
C VAL A 431 10.73 -6.76 -14.79
N SER A 432 9.73 -6.21 -15.45
CA SER A 432 9.04 -6.83 -16.57
C SER A 432 9.56 -6.28 -17.88
N LEU A 433 10.02 -7.17 -18.75
CA LEU A 433 10.48 -6.83 -20.10
C LEU A 433 9.40 -7.20 -21.10
N VAL A 434 8.65 -6.20 -21.55
CA VAL A 434 7.50 -6.36 -22.43
C VAL A 434 7.94 -6.07 -23.87
N PRO A 435 7.79 -7.01 -24.82
CA PRO A 435 8.13 -6.75 -26.22
C PRO A 435 7.20 -5.67 -26.82
N PRO A 436 7.52 -5.12 -28.01
CA PRO A 436 6.66 -4.13 -28.64
C PRO A 436 5.19 -4.56 -28.73
N GLN A 437 4.28 -3.66 -28.34
CA GLN A 437 2.84 -3.90 -28.27
C GLN A 437 2.13 -3.18 -29.43
N ASP A 438 1.60 -3.94 -30.38
CA ASP A 438 0.68 -3.40 -31.39
C ASP A 438 -0.74 -3.22 -30.83
N GLU A 439 -1.64 -2.62 -31.62
CA GLU A 439 -3.02 -2.35 -31.18
C GLU A 439 -3.79 -3.63 -30.83
N ASP A 440 -3.55 -4.73 -31.55
CA ASP A 440 -4.18 -6.03 -31.27
C ASP A 440 -3.70 -6.59 -29.92
N ALA A 441 -2.40 -6.51 -29.64
CA ALA A 441 -1.82 -6.92 -28.35
C ALA A 441 -2.37 -6.07 -27.19
N LEU A 442 -2.45 -4.75 -27.36
CA LEU A 442 -3.00 -3.82 -26.37
C LEU A 442 -4.49 -4.07 -26.09
N ALA A 443 -5.28 -4.35 -27.14
CA ALA A 443 -6.69 -4.70 -26.99
C ALA A 443 -6.86 -6.05 -26.27
N ALA A 444 -6.05 -7.05 -26.61
CA ALA A 444 -6.07 -8.34 -25.94
C ALA A 444 -5.57 -8.25 -24.48
N GLY A 445 -4.63 -7.36 -24.21
CA GLY A 445 -4.16 -7.06 -22.86
C GLY A 445 -5.24 -6.39 -22.01
N ALA A 446 -6.02 -5.45 -22.57
CA ALA A 446 -7.17 -4.85 -21.89
C ALA A 446 -8.21 -5.88 -21.44
N VAL A 447 -8.53 -6.87 -22.29
CA VAL A 447 -9.42 -7.99 -21.92
C VAL A 447 -8.84 -8.79 -20.75
N ARG A 448 -7.55 -9.13 -20.80
CA ARG A 448 -6.88 -9.88 -19.71
C ARG A 448 -6.85 -9.12 -18.39
N VAL A 449 -6.64 -7.81 -18.43
CA VAL A 449 -6.68 -6.96 -17.24
C VAL A 449 -8.09 -6.95 -16.63
N ASP A 450 -9.14 -6.90 -17.45
CA ASP A 450 -10.52 -7.01 -16.97
C ASP A 450 -10.82 -8.36 -16.31
N GLU A 451 -10.43 -9.46 -16.95
CA GLU A 451 -10.55 -10.82 -16.42
C GLU A 451 -9.80 -10.99 -15.09
N ASN A 452 -8.58 -10.46 -14.99
CA ASN A 452 -7.74 -10.53 -13.79
C ASN A 452 -8.33 -9.77 -12.58
N ASN A 453 -9.09 -8.69 -12.85
CA ASN A 453 -9.66 -7.82 -11.83
C ASN A 453 -11.16 -8.06 -11.58
N THR A 454 -11.81 -8.98 -12.30
CA THR A 454 -13.25 -9.26 -12.18
C THR A 454 -13.68 -9.49 -10.73
N ARG A 455 -12.85 -10.19 -9.92
CA ARG A 455 -13.15 -10.49 -8.52
C ARG A 455 -13.29 -9.25 -7.63
N MET A 456 -12.52 -8.19 -7.87
CA MET A 456 -12.64 -6.93 -7.13
C MET A 456 -13.92 -6.16 -7.49
N ARG A 457 -14.50 -6.49 -8.64
CA ARG A 457 -15.55 -5.72 -9.30
C ARG A 457 -16.94 -6.32 -9.12
N GLU A 458 -17.02 -7.58 -8.72
CA GLU A 458 -18.28 -8.28 -8.49
C GLU A 458 -18.55 -8.45 -6.98
N VAL A 459 -19.74 -8.02 -6.53
CA VAL A 459 -20.29 -8.41 -5.23
C VAL A 459 -20.53 -9.93 -5.29
N HIS A 460 -20.13 -10.67 -4.25
CA HIS A 460 -20.13 -12.15 -4.22
C HIS A 460 -21.33 -12.78 -4.96
N ARG A 461 -21.08 -13.34 -6.15
CA ARG A 461 -22.04 -14.19 -6.84
C ARG A 461 -22.01 -15.57 -6.22
N VAL A 462 -23.04 -15.87 -5.45
CA VAL A 462 -23.25 -17.18 -4.86
C VAL A 462 -24.41 -17.83 -5.58
N GLU A 463 -24.18 -18.99 -6.20
CA GLU A 463 -25.25 -19.76 -6.83
C GLU A 463 -25.97 -20.55 -5.76
N CYS A 464 -27.14 -20.07 -5.37
CA CYS A 464 -28.00 -20.76 -4.43
C CYS A 464 -29.20 -21.37 -5.14
N GLY A 465 -29.51 -22.63 -4.84
CA GLY A 465 -30.52 -23.45 -5.53
C GLY A 465 -32.00 -23.02 -5.40
N GLY A 466 -32.29 -21.77 -5.00
CA GLY A 466 -33.61 -21.15 -4.97
C GLY A 466 -34.41 -21.32 -3.67
N ALA A 467 -33.77 -21.59 -2.53
CA ALA A 467 -34.44 -21.67 -1.24
C ALA A 467 -34.81 -20.27 -0.67
N PRO A 468 -35.87 -20.16 0.16
CA PRO A 468 -36.35 -18.87 0.70
C PRO A 468 -35.37 -18.15 1.65
N TYR A 469 -34.29 -18.82 2.04
CA TYR A 469 -33.22 -18.34 2.93
C TYR A 469 -31.86 -18.28 2.22
N ASP A 470 -31.86 -18.32 0.90
CA ASP A 470 -30.64 -18.30 0.10
C ASP A 470 -29.87 -17.01 0.36
N PHE A 471 -28.63 -17.20 0.83
CA PHE A 471 -27.57 -16.24 1.17
C PHE A 471 -28.03 -14.87 1.75
N PRO A 472 -27.79 -14.59 3.05
CA PRO A 472 -28.31 -13.39 3.71
C PRO A 472 -27.61 -12.09 3.28
N ILE A 473 -26.55 -12.18 2.47
CA ILE A 473 -25.82 -11.02 1.94
C ILE A 473 -26.38 -10.69 0.55
N PRO A 474 -26.84 -9.46 0.31
CA PRO A 474 -27.22 -8.96 -1.01
C PRO A 474 -26.18 -9.28 -2.08
N SER A 475 -26.63 -9.80 -3.22
CA SER A 475 -25.77 -10.00 -4.40
C SER A 475 -25.70 -8.76 -5.29
N GLU A 476 -26.60 -7.78 -5.08
CA GLU A 476 -26.64 -6.53 -5.84
C GLU A 476 -26.88 -5.34 -4.89
N PRO A 477 -26.26 -4.17 -5.15
CA PRO A 477 -26.53 -2.95 -4.43
C PRO A 477 -28.04 -2.58 -4.39
N GLY A 478 -28.51 -2.14 -3.23
CA GLY A 478 -29.91 -1.73 -3.02
C GLY A 478 -30.89 -2.86 -2.67
N GLN A 479 -30.47 -4.13 -2.71
CA GLN A 479 -31.28 -5.23 -2.18
C GLN A 479 -31.33 -5.19 -0.63
N THR A 480 -32.42 -5.69 -0.06
CA THR A 480 -32.60 -5.75 1.40
C THR A 480 -31.95 -7.00 1.99
N SER A 481 -31.20 -6.84 3.08
CA SER A 481 -30.67 -7.97 3.85
C SER A 481 -31.59 -8.34 5.03
N PRO A 482 -31.76 -9.64 5.35
CA PRO A 482 -32.32 -10.06 6.63
C PRO A 482 -31.41 -9.70 7.82
N ILE A 483 -30.12 -9.45 7.59
CA ILE A 483 -29.16 -9.01 8.62
C ILE A 483 -29.61 -7.66 9.18
N LYS A 484 -29.66 -7.56 10.51
CA LYS A 484 -30.07 -6.32 11.22
C LYS A 484 -28.93 -5.64 11.95
N ARG A 485 -27.87 -6.38 12.24
CA ARG A 485 -26.73 -5.97 13.05
C ARG A 485 -25.47 -6.59 12.48
N VAL A 486 -24.41 -5.80 12.45
CA VAL A 486 -23.07 -6.23 12.05
C VAL A 486 -22.13 -5.98 13.21
N VAL A 487 -21.37 -7.00 13.61
CA VAL A 487 -20.27 -6.85 14.56
C VAL A 487 -18.97 -7.19 13.83
N LEU A 488 -18.05 -6.24 13.78
CA LEU A 488 -16.71 -6.44 13.24
C LEU A 488 -15.76 -6.54 14.44
N ILE A 489 -15.08 -7.66 14.60
CA ILE A 489 -14.06 -7.85 15.64
C ILE A 489 -12.75 -8.13 14.93
N VAL A 490 -11.82 -7.19 14.99
CA VAL A 490 -10.48 -7.35 14.42
C VAL A 490 -9.58 -8.05 15.43
N ARG A 491 -8.94 -9.13 14.98
CA ARG A 491 -7.82 -9.78 15.65
C ARG A 491 -6.65 -9.71 14.69
N GLU A 492 -5.62 -8.97 15.07
CA GLU A 492 -4.51 -8.63 14.19
C GLU A 492 -3.45 -9.75 14.16
N ASN A 493 -2.59 -9.77 13.13
CA ASN A 493 -1.45 -10.69 13.02
C ASN A 493 -1.77 -12.20 13.04
N LYS A 494 -3.03 -12.59 12.82
CA LYS A 494 -3.48 -13.99 12.76
C LYS A 494 -4.20 -14.30 11.46
N THR A 495 -3.69 -15.28 10.72
CA THR A 495 -4.34 -15.70 9.48
C THR A 495 -5.36 -16.82 9.78
N TYR A 496 -6.45 -16.94 9.04
CA TYR A 496 -7.44 -18.01 9.32
C TYR A 496 -6.83 -19.40 9.34
N ASP A 497 -6.05 -19.79 8.32
CA ASP A 497 -5.49 -21.15 8.31
C ASP A 497 -4.47 -21.37 9.45
N SER A 498 -3.87 -20.30 9.99
CA SER A 498 -2.99 -20.43 11.16
C SER A 498 -3.71 -20.78 12.46
N GLU A 499 -5.02 -20.48 12.59
CA GLU A 499 -5.81 -20.76 13.81
C GLU A 499 -6.97 -21.75 13.60
N LEU A 500 -7.45 -21.87 12.37
CA LEU A 500 -8.63 -22.63 11.96
C LEU A 500 -8.35 -23.54 10.74
N GLY A 501 -7.07 -23.74 10.38
CA GLY A 501 -6.66 -24.68 9.35
C GLY A 501 -7.14 -26.12 9.59
N ASP A 502 -7.35 -26.48 10.86
CA ASP A 502 -7.87 -27.76 11.35
C ASP A 502 -9.40 -27.78 11.56
N LEU A 503 -10.12 -26.74 11.10
CA LEU A 503 -11.58 -26.70 11.17
C LEU A 503 -12.25 -27.54 10.07
N ASP A 504 -12.83 -28.67 10.48
CA ASP A 504 -13.61 -29.56 9.61
C ASP A 504 -14.75 -28.85 8.85
N GLY A 505 -14.99 -29.26 7.60
CA GLY A 505 -16.13 -28.81 6.81
C GLY A 505 -15.94 -27.44 6.13
N THR A 506 -14.71 -26.97 6.04
CA THR A 506 -14.32 -25.72 5.38
C THR A 506 -13.21 -25.97 4.35
N ASN A 507 -12.83 -24.95 3.57
CA ASN A 507 -11.69 -24.94 2.65
C ASN A 507 -10.36 -24.66 3.36
N ALA A 508 -10.31 -24.80 4.68
CA ALA A 508 -9.12 -24.54 5.49
C ALA A 508 -7.96 -25.47 5.11
N ASP A 509 -6.73 -24.98 5.29
CA ASP A 509 -5.52 -25.75 5.05
C ASP A 509 -4.88 -26.23 6.38
N PRO A 510 -5.00 -27.53 6.73
CA PRO A 510 -4.42 -28.05 7.97
C PRO A 510 -2.88 -28.02 7.96
N ASP A 511 -2.25 -27.92 6.79
CA ASP A 511 -0.81 -27.74 6.67
C ASP A 511 -0.38 -26.30 6.97
N LEU A 512 -1.28 -25.35 7.22
CA LEU A 512 -0.91 -23.98 7.61
C LEU A 512 -1.19 -23.65 9.08
N VAL A 513 -1.71 -24.62 9.86
CA VAL A 513 -2.01 -24.44 11.29
C VAL A 513 -0.74 -24.15 12.09
N LEU A 514 -0.79 -23.06 12.86
CA LEU A 514 0.22 -22.67 13.84
C LEU A 514 -0.30 -22.83 15.27
N TRP A 515 -1.60 -22.59 15.50
CA TRP A 515 -2.27 -22.66 16.80
C TRP A 515 -3.42 -23.67 16.73
N ARG A 516 -3.18 -24.87 17.26
CA ARG A 516 -4.09 -26.01 17.14
C ARG A 516 -5.29 -25.89 18.07
N GLU A 517 -6.42 -26.46 17.64
CA GLU A 517 -7.61 -26.54 18.48
C GLU A 517 -7.34 -27.20 19.83
N ASP A 518 -6.64 -28.32 19.83
CA ASP A 518 -6.39 -29.12 21.03
C ASP A 518 -5.41 -28.48 22.01
N GLU A 519 -4.80 -27.36 21.63
CA GLU A 519 -3.79 -26.65 22.40
C GLU A 519 -4.28 -25.26 22.85
N THR A 520 -4.68 -24.38 21.92
CA THR A 520 -4.86 -22.94 22.23
C THR A 520 -6.12 -22.30 21.64
N THR A 521 -6.79 -22.89 20.64
CA THR A 521 -7.90 -22.24 19.92
C THR A 521 -9.27 -22.89 20.14
N GLN A 522 -9.50 -23.60 21.26
CA GLN A 522 -10.75 -24.33 21.54
C GLN A 522 -12.00 -23.42 21.47
N ASN A 523 -11.92 -22.23 22.06
CA ASN A 523 -13.04 -21.28 22.08
C ASN A 523 -13.32 -20.70 20.69
N LEU A 524 -12.27 -20.47 19.89
CA LEU A 524 -12.40 -20.00 18.52
C LEU A 524 -13.04 -21.06 17.63
N HIS A 525 -12.62 -22.32 17.75
CA HIS A 525 -13.24 -23.44 17.06
C HIS A 525 -14.70 -23.66 17.48
N ALA A 526 -15.01 -23.51 18.77
CA ALA A 526 -16.39 -23.59 19.25
C ALA A 526 -17.27 -22.47 18.65
N LEU A 527 -16.76 -21.23 18.59
CA LEU A 527 -17.41 -20.12 17.88
C LEU A 527 -17.62 -20.46 16.40
N ALA A 528 -16.58 -20.92 15.72
CA ALA A 528 -16.62 -21.26 14.30
C ALA A 528 -17.66 -22.33 13.99
N ARG A 529 -17.80 -23.36 14.83
CA ARG A 529 -18.83 -24.40 14.66
C ARG A 529 -20.24 -23.93 15.00
N GLY A 530 -20.37 -22.92 15.85
CA GLY A 530 -21.66 -22.34 16.26
C GLY A 530 -22.30 -21.43 15.21
N PHE A 531 -21.52 -20.92 14.26
CA PHE A 531 -21.97 -19.96 13.25
C PHE A 531 -21.64 -20.42 11.82
N ALA A 532 -22.17 -19.69 10.83
CA ALA A 532 -21.73 -19.87 9.45
C ALA A 532 -20.28 -19.38 9.29
N ASN A 533 -19.54 -19.97 8.35
CA ASN A 533 -18.15 -19.62 8.06
C ASN A 533 -17.98 -19.18 6.62
N THR A 534 -17.14 -18.18 6.38
CA THR A 534 -16.73 -17.73 5.05
C THR A 534 -15.22 -17.71 4.93
N ASP A 535 -14.62 -18.84 4.63
CA ASP A 535 -13.17 -19.07 4.52
C ASP A 535 -12.52 -18.47 3.25
N ASN A 536 -13.17 -17.54 2.55
CA ASN A 536 -12.73 -16.97 1.28
C ASN A 536 -12.77 -15.44 1.28
N PHE A 537 -12.50 -14.84 2.43
CA PHE A 537 -12.21 -13.42 2.58
C PHE A 537 -10.72 -13.19 2.33
N TYR A 538 -10.36 -12.17 1.55
CA TYR A 538 -8.97 -11.96 1.17
C TYR A 538 -8.63 -10.47 1.32
N SER A 539 -7.42 -10.19 1.81
CA SER A 539 -6.88 -8.83 1.95
C SER A 539 -5.61 -8.70 1.11
N GLN A 540 -5.34 -7.48 0.64
CA GLN A 540 -4.11 -7.11 -0.07
C GLN A 540 -3.02 -6.61 0.86
N ALA A 541 -3.28 -6.55 2.17
CA ALA A 541 -2.38 -5.95 3.13
C ALA A 541 -1.31 -6.93 3.62
N GLU A 542 -0.06 -6.49 3.60
CA GLU A 542 1.11 -7.22 4.08
C GLU A 542 1.38 -6.97 5.57
N GLN A 543 1.07 -5.77 6.06
CA GLN A 543 1.26 -5.37 7.45
C GLN A 543 -0.04 -4.78 8.04
N SER A 544 -0.08 -4.66 9.36
CA SER A 544 -1.27 -4.24 10.09
C SER A 544 -1.79 -2.84 9.76
N VAL A 545 -0.97 -1.83 9.53
CA VAL A 545 -1.37 -0.47 9.12
C VAL A 545 -2.19 -0.51 7.84
N GLN A 546 -1.75 -1.29 6.85
CA GLN A 546 -2.52 -1.53 5.63
C GLN A 546 -3.80 -2.30 5.94
N GLY A 547 -3.73 -3.31 6.82
CA GLY A 547 -4.89 -4.11 7.26
C GLY A 547 -5.95 -3.28 7.97
N HIS A 548 -5.56 -2.31 8.79
CA HIS A 548 -6.45 -1.38 9.47
C HIS A 548 -7.11 -0.43 8.48
N LEU A 549 -6.32 0.18 7.59
CA LEU A 549 -6.85 1.06 6.54
C LEU A 549 -7.83 0.30 5.63
N TRP A 550 -7.47 -0.91 5.24
CA TRP A 550 -8.34 -1.78 4.45
C TRP A 550 -9.62 -2.16 5.22
N THR A 551 -9.53 -2.41 6.53
CA THR A 551 -10.70 -2.75 7.34
C THR A 551 -11.68 -1.58 7.49
N THR A 552 -11.17 -0.35 7.55
CA THR A 552 -12.00 0.84 7.81
C THR A 552 -12.33 1.63 6.56
N ALA A 553 -11.61 1.45 5.46
CA ALA A 553 -11.80 2.18 4.21
C ALA A 553 -11.80 1.29 2.95
N VAL A 554 -11.75 -0.03 3.09
CA VAL A 554 -11.81 -1.07 2.01
C VAL A 554 -10.73 -0.98 0.92
N ALA A 555 -9.80 -0.04 1.05
CA ALA A 555 -8.69 0.18 0.13
C ALA A 555 -7.47 0.70 0.90
N THR A 556 -6.29 0.46 0.33
CA THR A 556 -5.05 1.16 0.69
C THR A 556 -4.78 2.24 -0.36
N THR A 557 -4.22 3.38 0.05
CA THR A 557 -3.80 4.43 -0.88
C THR A 557 -2.36 4.17 -1.36
N ASP A 558 -1.97 4.70 -2.51
CA ASP A 558 -0.57 4.56 -2.96
C ASP A 558 0.42 5.24 -1.99
N PHE A 559 0.02 6.35 -1.39
CA PHE A 559 0.72 6.96 -0.26
C PHE A 559 0.95 5.94 0.86
N ALA A 560 -0.10 5.22 1.28
CA ALA A 560 0.01 4.21 2.32
C ALA A 560 1.02 3.15 1.92
N GLU A 561 0.89 2.60 0.71
CA GLU A 561 1.72 1.53 0.13
C GLU A 561 3.21 1.88 0.08
N LYS A 562 3.55 3.14 -0.21
CA LYS A 562 4.93 3.63 -0.27
C LYS A 562 5.51 3.97 1.11
N THR A 563 4.70 4.41 2.06
CA THR A 563 5.17 5.00 3.33
C THR A 563 5.15 4.05 4.52
N TRP A 564 4.30 3.02 4.54
CA TRP A 564 4.25 2.06 5.65
C TRP A 564 5.56 1.29 5.85
N LEU A 565 6.35 1.14 4.79
CA LEU A 565 7.69 0.53 4.83
C LEU A 565 8.68 1.34 5.67
N GLN A 566 8.33 2.59 5.96
CA GLN A 566 9.15 3.55 6.69
C GLN A 566 8.54 3.91 8.04
N ASP A 567 7.54 3.14 8.50
CA ASP A 567 6.93 3.30 9.82
C ASP A 567 8.01 3.32 10.93
N ASN A 568 7.84 4.17 11.95
CA ASN A 568 8.83 4.60 12.95
C ASN A 568 10.04 5.45 12.43
N ARG A 569 9.98 6.02 11.23
CA ARG A 569 11.05 6.89 10.67
C ARG A 569 10.63 8.35 10.41
N GLY A 570 9.57 8.80 11.09
CA GLY A 570 9.12 10.20 11.05
C GLY A 570 7.99 10.51 10.05
N ILE A 571 7.43 9.49 9.37
CA ILE A 571 6.20 9.67 8.57
C ILE A 571 4.96 9.49 9.45
N PRO A 572 3.97 10.39 9.37
CA PRO A 572 2.73 10.27 10.15
C PRO A 572 1.96 8.98 9.86
N ILE A 573 1.29 8.46 10.88
CA ILE A 573 0.53 7.22 10.80
C ILE A 573 -0.56 7.34 9.75
N VAL A 574 -0.52 6.42 8.77
CA VAL A 574 -1.48 6.33 7.67
C VAL A 574 -2.92 6.25 8.19
N GLY A 575 -3.82 6.99 7.54
CA GLY A 575 -5.25 6.99 7.84
C GLY A 575 -5.67 7.92 8.98
N LEU A 576 -4.76 8.74 9.51
CA LEU A 576 -5.07 9.76 10.52
C LEU A 576 -5.11 11.18 9.96
N GLU A 577 -4.25 11.49 8.99
CA GLU A 577 -4.19 12.80 8.33
C GLU A 577 -4.85 12.77 6.96
N THR A 578 -5.42 13.90 6.53
CA THR A 578 -6.31 13.99 5.36
C THR A 578 -5.68 13.53 4.04
N TYR A 579 -4.37 13.70 3.89
CA TYR A 579 -3.60 13.26 2.72
C TYR A 579 -3.33 11.75 2.70
N SER A 580 -3.55 11.07 3.82
CA SER A 580 -3.38 9.63 3.97
C SER A 580 -4.71 8.88 4.08
N THR A 581 -5.82 9.60 4.24
CA THR A 581 -7.17 9.01 4.19
C THR A 581 -7.60 8.80 2.74
N PRO A 582 -8.25 7.68 2.37
CA PRO A 582 -8.72 7.48 0.99
C PRO A 582 -9.73 8.55 0.56
N GLU A 583 -9.81 8.86 -0.74
CA GLU A 583 -10.69 9.89 -1.27
C GLU A 583 -12.15 9.65 -0.90
N LYS A 584 -12.58 8.38 -0.92
CA LYS A 584 -13.94 7.99 -0.55
C LYS A 584 -14.17 7.92 0.96
N GLY A 585 -13.18 8.26 1.78
CA GLY A 585 -13.30 8.26 3.23
C GLY A 585 -13.45 6.86 3.80
N PHE A 586 -13.93 6.79 5.04
CA PHE A 586 -14.04 5.53 5.77
C PHE A 586 -15.44 4.94 5.64
N PHE A 587 -15.53 3.61 5.55
CA PHE A 587 -16.79 2.87 5.47
C PHE A 587 -17.76 3.23 6.62
N LEU A 588 -17.26 3.48 7.83
CA LEU A 588 -18.11 3.88 8.95
C LEU A 588 -18.83 5.23 8.73
N GLU A 589 -18.20 6.15 7.99
CA GLU A 589 -18.81 7.43 7.62
C GLU A 589 -19.98 7.18 6.67
N HIS A 590 -19.83 6.28 5.69
CA HIS A 590 -20.93 5.86 4.81
C HIS A 590 -22.09 5.20 5.56
N VAL A 591 -21.81 4.41 6.61
CA VAL A 591 -22.86 3.81 7.44
C VAL A 591 -23.64 4.88 8.21
N LEU A 592 -22.94 5.88 8.75
CA LEU A 592 -23.57 7.03 9.43
C LEU A 592 -24.40 7.87 8.45
N ASP A 593 -23.88 8.15 7.25
CA ASP A 593 -24.58 8.93 6.21
C ASP A 593 -25.83 8.21 5.69
N ALA A 594 -25.83 6.87 5.69
CA ALA A 594 -27.00 6.05 5.42
C ALA A 594 -28.06 6.09 6.55
N GLY A 595 -27.79 6.78 7.66
CA GLY A 595 -28.70 6.97 8.78
C GLY A 595 -28.74 5.80 9.78
N PHE A 596 -27.70 4.96 9.80
CA PHE A 596 -27.59 3.85 10.73
C PHE A 596 -26.74 4.20 11.96
N ASP A 597 -27.11 3.65 13.12
CA ASP A 597 -26.33 3.82 14.34
C ASP A 597 -25.04 2.97 14.29
N VAL A 598 -23.92 3.60 14.62
CA VAL A 598 -22.59 2.99 14.68
C VAL A 598 -21.96 3.22 16.04
N VAL A 599 -21.22 2.24 16.56
CA VAL A 599 -20.24 2.46 17.64
C VAL A 599 -18.92 1.81 17.25
N ALA A 600 -17.82 2.49 17.55
CA ALA A 600 -16.48 1.93 17.35
C ALA A 600 -15.65 1.95 18.64
N TYR A 601 -15.15 0.77 18.98
CA TYR A 601 -14.18 0.46 20.03
C TYR A 601 -12.86 0.03 19.37
N ALA A 602 -12.34 0.88 18.48
CA ALA A 602 -11.26 0.49 17.57
C ALA A 602 -10.39 1.68 17.15
N GLU A 603 -9.33 1.36 16.42
CA GLU A 603 -8.30 2.30 15.96
C GLU A 603 -8.49 2.67 14.47
N MET A 604 -7.70 3.66 13.99
CA MET A 604 -7.67 4.12 12.58
C MET A 604 -9.04 4.37 11.92
N LEU A 605 -9.87 5.21 12.56
CA LEU A 605 -11.22 5.56 12.10
C LEU A 605 -11.27 6.89 11.31
N GLY A 606 -10.12 7.47 10.98
CA GLY A 606 -10.04 8.86 10.49
C GLY A 606 -10.23 9.91 11.58
N ARG A 607 -9.73 11.12 11.33
CA ARG A 607 -9.80 12.27 12.27
C ARG A 607 -11.24 12.66 12.59
N THR A 608 -12.12 12.68 11.60
CA THR A 608 -13.52 13.10 11.74
C THR A 608 -14.31 12.15 12.64
N PHE A 609 -14.20 10.84 12.42
CA PHE A 609 -14.90 9.86 13.23
C PHE A 609 -14.41 9.84 14.68
N ARG A 610 -13.10 9.98 14.91
CA ARG A 610 -12.52 10.07 16.28
C ARG A 610 -13.05 11.26 17.08
N ALA A 611 -13.38 12.36 16.41
CA ALA A 611 -14.00 13.53 17.03
C ALA A 611 -15.52 13.38 17.23
N SER A 612 -16.13 12.29 16.75
CA SER A 612 -17.56 12.04 16.82
C SER A 612 -17.98 11.41 18.17
N PRO A 613 -19.26 11.54 18.57
CA PRO A 613 -19.76 10.87 19.77
C PRO A 613 -19.85 9.33 19.64
N TYR A 614 -19.57 8.77 18.46
CA TYR A 614 -19.64 7.34 18.17
C TYR A 614 -18.30 6.61 18.47
N TYR A 615 -17.26 7.36 18.79
CA TYR A 615 -15.98 6.85 19.31
C TYR A 615 -16.01 6.86 20.84
N ASP A 616 -15.82 5.69 21.46
CA ASP A 616 -15.77 5.60 22.91
C ASP A 616 -14.36 5.81 23.46
N SER A 617 -14.04 7.06 23.77
CA SER A 617 -12.76 7.44 24.39
C SER A 617 -12.57 6.92 25.82
N ASN A 618 -13.52 6.16 26.38
CA ASN A 618 -13.38 5.53 27.69
C ASN A 618 -13.04 4.04 27.61
N LEU A 619 -12.91 3.47 26.40
CA LEU A 619 -12.43 2.10 26.23
C LEU A 619 -11.10 1.93 26.98
N PRO A 620 -10.90 0.86 27.77
CA PRO A 620 -9.64 0.60 28.45
C PRO A 620 -8.47 0.57 27.45
N GLY A 621 -7.51 1.47 27.66
CA GLY A 621 -6.39 1.65 26.75
C GLY A 621 -6.75 2.41 25.46
N SER A 622 -7.83 3.18 25.45
CA SER A 622 -8.22 4.07 24.35
C SER A 622 -7.04 4.97 23.95
N GLY A 623 -6.67 4.92 22.68
CA GLY A 623 -5.41 5.42 22.13
C GLY A 623 -5.01 4.55 20.94
N LEU A 624 -3.96 4.92 20.23
CA LEU A 624 -3.37 4.01 19.24
C LEU A 624 -2.46 3.01 19.98
N TRP A 625 -2.59 1.72 19.67
CA TRP A 625 -1.63 0.67 19.99
C TRP A 625 -1.30 0.47 21.48
N ASN A 626 -2.27 0.62 22.39
CA ASN A 626 -2.00 0.44 23.82
C ASN A 626 -1.94 -1.05 24.22
N LEU A 627 -0.79 -1.70 24.05
CA LEU A 627 -0.63 -3.13 24.37
C LEU A 627 -0.59 -3.46 25.88
N ALA A 628 -0.59 -2.45 26.75
CA ALA A 628 -0.55 -2.67 28.20
C ALA A 628 -1.87 -3.19 28.77
N VAL A 629 -2.99 -3.02 28.06
CA VAL A 629 -4.32 -3.39 28.54
C VAL A 629 -4.75 -4.77 28.01
N PRO A 630 -5.10 -5.74 28.88
CA PRO A 630 -5.66 -7.05 28.50
C PRO A 630 -6.83 -6.98 27.52
N ASP A 631 -6.82 -7.85 26.51
CA ASP A 631 -7.98 -8.01 25.60
C ASP A 631 -9.23 -8.43 26.35
N ARG A 632 -9.06 -9.22 27.42
CA ARG A 632 -10.14 -9.54 28.35
C ARG A 632 -10.76 -8.30 28.98
N ASP A 633 -9.97 -7.35 29.45
CA ASP A 633 -10.48 -6.15 30.12
C ASP A 633 -11.25 -5.26 29.14
N ARG A 634 -10.78 -5.19 27.88
CA ARG A 634 -11.51 -4.53 26.78
C ARG A 634 -12.82 -5.23 26.48
N ALA A 635 -12.79 -6.55 26.32
CA ALA A 635 -13.97 -7.35 26.03
C ALA A 635 -15.01 -7.25 27.16
N GLU A 636 -14.57 -7.31 28.43
CA GLU A 636 -15.42 -7.11 29.60
C GLU A 636 -16.07 -5.72 29.57
N TYR A 637 -15.30 -4.66 29.34
CA TYR A 637 -15.82 -3.30 29.21
C TYR A 637 -16.89 -3.16 28.11
N ILE A 638 -16.59 -3.66 26.90
CA ILE A 638 -17.51 -3.60 25.76
C ILE A 638 -18.78 -4.40 26.08
N SER A 639 -18.64 -5.58 26.68
CA SER A 639 -19.77 -6.43 27.05
C SER A 639 -20.67 -5.79 28.10
N GLU A 640 -20.09 -5.19 29.15
CA GLU A 640 -20.82 -4.46 30.18
C GLU A 640 -21.57 -3.27 29.58
N ARG A 641 -20.94 -2.56 28.64
CA ARG A 641 -21.54 -1.42 27.98
C ARG A 641 -22.73 -1.82 27.11
N ILE A 642 -22.60 -2.87 26.31
CA ILE A 642 -23.72 -3.42 25.51
C ILE A 642 -24.86 -3.86 26.42
N LEU A 643 -24.56 -4.56 27.52
CA LEU A 643 -25.55 -5.02 28.49
C LEU A 643 -26.25 -3.87 29.23
N TRP A 644 -25.51 -2.81 29.54
CA TRP A 644 -26.01 -1.64 30.27
C TRP A 644 -26.86 -0.71 29.39
N GLU A 645 -26.41 -0.43 28.18
CA GLU A 645 -27.14 0.40 27.21
C GLU A 645 -28.38 -0.31 26.68
N GLY A 646 -28.43 -1.65 26.77
CA GLY A 646 -29.57 -2.47 26.37
C GLY A 646 -29.83 -2.43 24.86
N PHE A 647 -28.85 -1.98 24.08
CA PHE A 647 -28.91 -1.81 22.64
C PHE A 647 -27.56 -2.10 22.01
N LEU A 648 -27.54 -2.94 20.98
CA LEU A 648 -26.40 -3.09 20.08
C LEU A 648 -26.66 -2.22 18.85
N PRO A 649 -25.79 -1.28 18.46
CA PRO A 649 -25.92 -0.47 17.24
C PRO A 649 -26.00 -1.29 15.96
N VAL A 650 -26.41 -0.68 14.83
CA VAL A 650 -26.54 -1.40 13.56
C VAL A 650 -25.18 -1.93 13.11
N TYR A 651 -24.13 -1.15 13.34
CA TYR A 651 -22.76 -1.55 13.14
C TYR A 651 -21.95 -1.35 14.42
N THR A 652 -21.20 -2.37 14.83
CA THR A 652 -20.26 -2.27 15.95
C THR A 652 -18.89 -2.72 15.50
N TYR A 653 -17.90 -1.83 15.57
CA TYR A 653 -16.50 -2.15 15.29
C TYR A 653 -15.74 -2.30 16.60
N MET A 654 -15.02 -3.40 16.78
CA MET A 654 -14.19 -3.70 17.93
C MET A 654 -12.80 -4.11 17.46
N SER A 655 -11.77 -3.63 18.14
CA SER A 655 -10.42 -4.14 17.97
C SER A 655 -9.80 -4.50 19.32
N ILE A 656 -9.18 -5.69 19.37
CA ILE A 656 -8.63 -6.30 20.59
C ILE A 656 -7.15 -6.58 20.36
N HIS A 657 -6.32 -5.58 20.68
CA HIS A 657 -4.94 -5.48 20.18
C HIS A 657 -3.87 -6.14 21.06
N ARG A 658 -4.12 -6.54 22.32
CA ARG A 658 -3.02 -7.00 23.20
C ARG A 658 -2.35 -8.27 22.68
N ASN A 659 -3.09 -9.16 22.05
CA ASN A 659 -2.55 -10.37 21.45
C ASN A 659 -1.79 -10.15 20.12
N HIS A 660 -1.33 -8.92 19.87
CA HIS A 660 -0.59 -8.44 18.69
C HIS A 660 0.42 -9.44 18.12
N THR A 661 1.03 -10.31 18.94
CA THR A 661 1.85 -11.46 18.49
C THR A 661 1.82 -12.67 19.44
N ALA A 662 1.70 -12.44 20.76
CA ALA A 662 1.99 -13.47 21.78
C ALA A 662 0.97 -14.61 21.91
N GLY A 663 -0.27 -14.45 21.46
CA GLY A 663 -1.29 -15.52 21.59
C GLY A 663 -1.62 -15.95 23.03
N ASP A 664 -1.26 -15.15 24.04
CA ASP A 664 -1.52 -15.40 25.47
C ASP A 664 -2.89 -14.89 25.96
#